data_AF-A0A924RRK2-F1
#
_entry.id   AF-A0A924RRK2-F1
#
_cell.length_a   1.000
_cell.length_b   1.000
_cell.length_c   1.000
_cell.angle_alpha   90.00
_cell.angle_beta   90.00
_cell.angle_gamma   90.00
#
_symmetry.space_group_name_H-M   'P 1'
#
loop_
_entity.id
_entity.type
_entity.pdbx_description
1 polymer ?
#
loop_
_entity_poly.entity_id
_entity_poly.type
_entity_poly.pdbx_seq_one_letter_code
_entity_poly.pdbx_strand_id
1 'polypeptide(L)'
;MTDSLERPSSLPTLLGGRYLLGERIGEGGSAFVYRARDTHLEREVAVKILHDYVVPADRVRFEREIRTLAHLEHPGVVSIHDIGHDPEGRLYFIMQILEGGAFDGLGPLEDSPEMLERYFQASLRVIDTLEYLHNSGLIHRDLTPHNILLGRDGQPRVMDFGLVYLSEGTRDLTRSGYTLGTPHYMAPEQAKGLNIGSFSDVYAFGAVMYRATTGSVLFEADNDQSVLFQHVYETPPRPDLRNPAVPEAVSNMVLNFLEKTPEKRPGSGVGARTLLERVINCTWSEHSAGQYRGGRARSGFQPGGPANPRNLSQCWETALGGEVSWPAAVTGGRNLLSIGTRDGKLHLLEHNGQIRTSLSAKDEVTAPATLEPGALIFASWDGVVRSLNPVTLAEHWTFKAKAEVTAAPTRWGNQVLIAARDGFLYALNRESGKLEWSFKAGGPLTASPLLWSHTLILADESGWIQALEARGGKVLWKIKLETVNATPAIARIEKNAAILLVPGWSGELNALRLERRGPFMYPAEDPLEWTFDLEGELWASPAVYRGVLYAASWSGVLHALTLEDAEEVWTLDLGGRVTSSPVVSGAYLYVATEEGRLAAVHLESGQVVWEKIFEVGVQATPLVRDGVLYVAFMDGTVRAFREN
;
A
#
# COMPACT_ATOMS: atom_id res chain seq x y z
N MET A 1 -53.30 -13.90 28.56
CA MET A 1 -52.76 -12.53 28.44
C MET A 1 -51.28 -12.68 28.15
N THR A 2 -50.72 -12.34 27.00
CA THR A 2 -51.20 -11.81 25.72
C THR A 2 -50.16 -12.27 24.72
N ASP A 3 -50.61 -13.00 23.71
CA ASP A 3 -49.86 -13.41 22.54
C ASP A 3 -49.55 -12.15 21.71
N SER A 4 -48.29 -11.72 21.67
CA SER A 4 -47.88 -10.55 20.89
C SER A 4 -47.53 -11.00 19.48
N LEU A 5 -48.56 -11.00 18.63
CA LEU A 5 -48.51 -11.16 17.18
C LEU A 5 -47.37 -10.35 16.56
N GLU A 6 -46.38 -11.06 16.03
CA GLU A 6 -45.51 -10.56 14.97
C GLU A 6 -46.38 -10.11 13.79
N ARG A 7 -46.16 -8.90 13.31
CA ARG A 7 -46.80 -8.40 12.09
C ARG A 7 -46.30 -9.25 10.91
N PRO A 8 -47.18 -9.63 9.96
CA PRO A 8 -46.76 -10.40 8.79
C PRO A 8 -45.78 -9.58 7.95
N SER A 9 -44.67 -10.22 7.56
CA SER A 9 -43.76 -9.76 6.51
C SER A 9 -44.57 -9.39 5.27
N SER A 10 -44.47 -8.13 4.83
CA SER A 10 -45.08 -7.64 3.60
C SER A 10 -44.74 -8.55 2.42
N LEU A 11 -45.73 -8.85 1.57
CA LEU A 11 -45.51 -9.57 0.30
C LEU A 11 -44.36 -8.92 -0.48
N PRO A 12 -43.54 -9.70 -1.21
CA PRO A 12 -42.47 -9.16 -2.03
C PRO A 12 -43.02 -8.14 -3.05
N THR A 13 -42.51 -6.91 -3.03
CA THR A 13 -42.95 -5.87 -3.97
C THR A 13 -42.34 -6.12 -5.35
N LEU A 14 -43.18 -6.34 -6.36
CA LEU A 14 -42.77 -6.54 -7.75
C LEU A 14 -42.92 -5.24 -8.54
N LEU A 15 -41.81 -4.57 -8.85
CA LEU A 15 -41.80 -3.35 -9.65
C LEU A 15 -41.86 -3.64 -11.14
N GLY A 16 -42.75 -2.91 -11.85
CA GLY A 16 -42.92 -3.04 -13.30
C GLY A 16 -43.25 -4.45 -13.78
N GLY A 17 -43.77 -5.32 -12.90
CA GLY A 17 -44.02 -6.73 -13.19
C GLY A 17 -42.77 -7.59 -13.39
N ARG A 18 -41.56 -7.07 -13.13
CA ARG A 18 -40.28 -7.73 -13.48
C ARG A 18 -39.23 -7.71 -12.38
N TYR A 19 -39.15 -6.65 -11.58
CA TYR A 19 -38.08 -6.47 -10.61
C TYR A 19 -38.60 -6.78 -9.20
N LEU A 20 -38.20 -7.93 -8.67
CA LEU A 20 -38.57 -8.36 -7.33
C LEU A 20 -37.69 -7.62 -6.32
N LEU A 21 -38.25 -6.64 -5.60
CA LEU A 21 -37.52 -5.89 -4.58
C LEU A 21 -37.16 -6.78 -3.39
N GLY A 22 -35.90 -6.70 -2.98
CA GLY A 22 -35.37 -7.29 -1.77
C GLY A 22 -35.09 -6.20 -0.72
N GLU A 23 -33.96 -6.35 -0.04
CA GLU A 23 -33.55 -5.42 1.02
C GLU A 23 -33.18 -4.03 0.48
N ARG A 24 -33.37 -3.02 1.33
CA ARG A 24 -32.92 -1.66 1.06
C ARG A 24 -31.42 -1.57 1.35
N ILE A 25 -30.64 -1.17 0.34
CA ILE A 25 -29.17 -1.10 0.42
C ILE A 25 -28.65 0.34 0.54
N GLY A 26 -29.51 1.35 0.37
CA GLY A 26 -29.14 2.75 0.55
C GLY A 26 -30.34 3.70 0.60
N GLU A 27 -30.10 4.88 1.16
CA GLU A 27 -31.05 5.99 1.21
C GLU A 27 -30.26 7.30 1.03
N GLY A 28 -30.61 8.07 0.02
CA GLY A 28 -30.03 9.39 -0.26
C GLY A 28 -31.09 10.48 -0.19
N GLY A 29 -30.67 11.74 -0.33
CA GLY A 29 -31.55 12.91 -0.23
C GLY A 29 -32.65 12.99 -1.29
N SER A 30 -32.57 12.21 -2.36
CA SER A 30 -33.53 12.22 -3.49
C SER A 30 -34.06 10.83 -3.87
N ALA A 31 -33.56 9.74 -3.29
CA ALA A 31 -34.01 8.38 -3.61
C ALA A 31 -33.73 7.34 -2.54
N PHE A 32 -34.48 6.23 -2.58
CA PHE A 32 -34.12 4.97 -1.95
C PHE A 32 -33.42 4.04 -2.96
N VAL A 33 -32.51 3.20 -2.49
CA VAL A 33 -31.83 2.17 -3.30
C VAL A 33 -32.11 0.80 -2.70
N TYR A 34 -32.58 -0.12 -3.53
CA TYR A 34 -32.91 -1.50 -3.16
C TYR A 34 -32.07 -2.49 -3.96
N ARG A 35 -31.71 -3.61 -3.33
CA ARG A 35 -31.31 -4.82 -4.04
C ARG A 35 -32.56 -5.45 -4.62
N ALA A 36 -32.50 -5.92 -5.86
CA ALA A 36 -33.63 -6.61 -6.49
C ALA A 36 -33.15 -7.73 -7.40
N ARG A 37 -34.06 -8.66 -7.71
CA ARG A 37 -33.87 -9.70 -8.72
C ARG A 37 -34.66 -9.35 -9.97
N ASP A 38 -34.00 -9.25 -11.11
CA ASP A 38 -34.64 -9.24 -12.41
C ASP A 38 -35.15 -10.66 -12.69
N THR A 39 -36.47 -10.86 -12.66
CA THR A 39 -37.08 -12.19 -12.78
C THR A 39 -37.02 -12.74 -14.20
N HIS A 40 -36.79 -11.88 -15.21
CA HIS A 40 -36.71 -12.31 -16.60
C HIS A 40 -35.30 -12.74 -16.99
N LEU A 41 -34.29 -11.97 -16.56
CA LEU A 41 -32.87 -12.27 -16.84
C LEU A 41 -32.18 -13.07 -15.72
N GLU A 42 -32.91 -13.38 -14.65
CA GLU A 42 -32.45 -14.14 -13.48
C GLU A 42 -31.15 -13.60 -12.86
N ARG A 43 -30.99 -12.28 -12.83
CA ARG A 43 -29.80 -11.61 -12.30
C ARG A 43 -30.16 -10.63 -11.18
N GLU A 44 -29.19 -10.36 -10.33
CA GLU A 44 -29.30 -9.29 -9.34
C GLU A 44 -29.03 -7.92 -9.95
N VAL A 45 -29.80 -6.93 -9.49
CA VAL A 45 -29.72 -5.54 -9.91
C VAL A 45 -29.92 -4.61 -8.72
N ALA A 46 -29.51 -3.36 -8.85
CA ALA A 46 -29.89 -2.31 -7.92
C ALA A 46 -31.04 -1.48 -8.52
N VAL A 47 -32.03 -1.14 -7.71
CA VAL A 47 -33.19 -0.33 -8.10
C VAL A 47 -33.17 0.96 -7.30
N LYS A 48 -33.06 2.09 -7.99
CA LYS A 48 -33.12 3.41 -7.36
C LYS A 48 -34.49 4.03 -7.62
N ILE A 49 -35.23 4.34 -6.55
CA ILE A 49 -36.60 4.87 -6.59
C ILE A 49 -36.58 6.28 -6.00
N LEU A 50 -36.99 7.29 -6.77
CA LEU A 50 -37.01 8.69 -6.30
C LEU A 50 -38.05 8.88 -5.18
N HIS A 51 -37.76 9.79 -4.25
CA HIS A 51 -38.70 10.13 -3.17
C HIS A 51 -39.96 10.84 -3.68
N ASP A 52 -41.06 10.69 -2.94
CA ASP A 52 -42.36 11.29 -3.29
C ASP A 52 -42.33 12.82 -3.35
N TYR A 53 -41.51 13.47 -2.51
CA TYR A 53 -41.41 14.92 -2.43
C TYR A 53 -40.61 15.58 -3.57
N VAL A 54 -40.04 14.79 -4.49
CA VAL A 54 -39.39 15.34 -5.69
C VAL A 54 -40.45 15.95 -6.60
N VAL A 55 -40.34 17.26 -6.87
CA VAL A 55 -41.33 18.01 -7.65
C VAL A 55 -41.45 17.48 -9.08
N PRO A 56 -42.66 17.51 -9.70
CA PRO A 56 -42.89 16.93 -11.03
C PRO A 56 -41.96 17.47 -12.14
N ALA A 57 -41.60 18.76 -12.09
CA ALA A 57 -40.68 19.36 -13.05
C ALA A 57 -39.27 18.73 -12.99
N ASP A 58 -38.82 18.39 -11.79
CA ASP A 58 -37.53 17.74 -11.58
C ASP A 58 -37.58 16.29 -12.07
N ARG A 59 -38.70 15.57 -11.86
CA ARG A 59 -38.88 14.18 -12.36
C ARG A 59 -38.68 14.06 -13.88
N VAL A 60 -39.24 15.00 -14.66
CA VAL A 60 -39.08 15.01 -16.13
C VAL A 60 -37.63 15.28 -16.56
N ARG A 61 -36.92 16.15 -15.82
CA ARG A 61 -35.50 16.43 -16.08
C ARG A 61 -34.62 15.23 -15.70
N PHE A 62 -34.88 14.61 -14.54
CA PHE A 62 -34.25 13.38 -14.10
C PHE A 62 -34.37 12.27 -15.14
N GLU A 63 -35.58 12.06 -15.68
CA GLU A 63 -35.82 11.04 -16.71
C GLU A 63 -34.98 11.30 -17.97
N ARG A 64 -34.86 12.56 -18.41
CA ARG A 64 -34.00 12.93 -19.55
C ARG A 64 -32.53 12.66 -19.27
N GLU A 65 -32.07 13.00 -18.08
CA GLU A 65 -30.68 12.81 -17.68
C GLU A 65 -30.33 11.32 -17.59
N ILE A 66 -31.15 10.52 -16.91
CA ILE A 66 -30.99 9.06 -16.84
C ILE A 66 -30.96 8.44 -18.24
N ARG A 67 -31.80 8.91 -19.17
CA ARG A 67 -31.74 8.46 -20.57
C ARG A 67 -30.41 8.80 -21.24
N THR A 68 -29.87 9.99 -21.02
CA THR A 68 -28.52 10.34 -21.51
C THR A 68 -27.47 9.41 -20.88
N LEU A 69 -27.56 9.15 -19.58
CA LEU A 69 -26.64 8.28 -18.86
C LEU A 69 -26.70 6.82 -19.34
N ALA A 70 -27.88 6.35 -19.73
CA ALA A 70 -28.08 4.99 -20.23
C ALA A 70 -27.39 4.71 -21.58
N HIS A 71 -27.01 5.75 -22.33
CA HIS A 71 -26.25 5.60 -23.58
C HIS A 71 -24.73 5.63 -23.37
N LEU A 72 -24.26 5.80 -22.13
CA LEU A 72 -22.84 5.83 -21.83
C LEU A 72 -22.29 4.41 -21.73
N GLU A 73 -21.23 4.16 -22.50
CA GLU A 73 -20.54 2.88 -22.57
C GLU A 73 -19.09 3.08 -22.12
N HIS A 74 -18.83 2.86 -20.84
CA HIS A 74 -17.48 2.92 -20.28
C HIS A 74 -17.36 1.96 -19.09
N PRO A 75 -16.27 1.18 -18.97
CA PRO A 75 -16.10 0.18 -17.90
C PRO A 75 -16.08 0.79 -16.48
N GLY A 76 -15.80 2.09 -16.36
CA GLY A 76 -15.84 2.82 -15.10
C GLY A 76 -17.12 3.64 -14.87
N VAL A 77 -18.16 3.48 -15.69
CA VAL A 77 -19.50 4.08 -15.45
C VAL A 77 -20.46 2.97 -15.05
N VAL A 78 -21.29 3.20 -14.03
CA VAL A 78 -22.34 2.26 -13.66
C VAL A 78 -23.37 2.16 -14.79
N SER A 79 -23.57 0.96 -15.32
CA SER A 79 -24.54 0.74 -16.39
C SER A 79 -25.97 0.85 -15.89
N ILE A 80 -26.78 1.64 -16.60
CA ILE A 80 -28.23 1.72 -16.41
C ILE A 80 -28.89 0.72 -17.36
N HIS A 81 -29.69 -0.19 -16.81
CA HIS A 81 -30.31 -1.29 -17.54
C HIS A 81 -31.74 -0.97 -17.99
N ASP A 82 -32.49 -0.20 -17.19
CA ASP A 82 -33.90 0.07 -17.46
C ASP A 82 -34.38 1.30 -16.68
N ILE A 83 -35.53 1.85 -17.09
CA ILE A 83 -36.19 2.99 -16.44
C ILE A 83 -37.71 2.76 -16.44
N GLY A 84 -38.38 3.12 -15.35
CA GLY A 84 -39.82 2.92 -15.23
C GLY A 84 -40.47 3.79 -14.17
N HIS A 85 -41.77 3.59 -13.99
CA HIS A 85 -42.57 4.25 -12.96
C HIS A 85 -43.25 3.19 -12.11
N ASP A 86 -43.21 3.37 -10.79
CA ASP A 86 -43.94 2.49 -9.88
C ASP A 86 -45.46 2.80 -9.89
N PRO A 87 -46.31 2.00 -9.21
CA PRO A 87 -47.75 2.24 -9.19
C PRO A 87 -48.16 3.61 -8.63
N GLU A 88 -47.32 4.20 -7.77
CA GLU A 88 -47.50 5.54 -7.20
C GLU A 88 -46.98 6.66 -8.13
N GLY A 89 -46.43 6.32 -9.30
CA GLY A 89 -45.92 7.25 -10.30
C GLY A 89 -44.55 7.84 -9.96
N ARG A 90 -43.80 7.25 -9.02
CA ARG A 90 -42.41 7.60 -8.76
C ARG A 90 -41.51 7.00 -9.84
N LEU A 91 -40.55 7.79 -10.29
CA LEU A 91 -39.53 7.34 -11.22
C LEU A 91 -38.60 6.35 -10.52
N TYR A 92 -38.36 5.20 -11.14
CA TYR A 92 -37.29 4.30 -10.76
C TYR A 92 -36.40 3.98 -11.95
N PHE A 93 -35.16 3.61 -11.68
CA PHE A 93 -34.27 3.05 -12.68
C PHE A 93 -33.47 1.89 -12.13
N ILE A 94 -33.09 0.99 -13.04
CA ILE A 94 -32.40 -0.25 -12.77
C ILE A 94 -30.96 -0.08 -13.19
N MET A 95 -30.04 -0.43 -12.32
CA MET A 95 -28.61 -0.31 -12.58
C MET A 95 -27.86 -1.56 -12.14
N GLN A 96 -26.63 -1.69 -12.60
CA GLN A 96 -25.71 -2.71 -12.13
C GLN A 96 -25.56 -2.64 -10.60
N ILE A 97 -25.66 -3.79 -9.93
CA ILE A 97 -25.33 -3.91 -8.50
C ILE A 97 -23.82 -4.04 -8.30
N LEU A 98 -23.27 -3.31 -7.33
CA LEU A 98 -21.85 -3.30 -6.99
C LEU A 98 -21.65 -3.64 -5.51
N GLU A 99 -20.78 -4.60 -5.24
CA GLU A 99 -20.63 -5.21 -3.90
C GLU A 99 -19.25 -4.99 -3.28
N GLY A 100 -18.32 -4.30 -3.96
CA GLY A 100 -16.98 -4.03 -3.44
C GLY A 100 -16.92 -2.87 -2.44
N GLY A 101 -18.05 -2.21 -2.14
CA GLY A 101 -18.11 -1.03 -1.29
C GLY A 101 -17.73 0.27 -2.01
N ALA A 102 -17.45 1.32 -1.25
CA ALA A 102 -17.05 2.64 -1.77
C ALA A 102 -15.54 2.76 -1.96
N PHE A 103 -15.10 3.73 -2.76
CA PHE A 103 -13.68 3.97 -3.07
C PHE A 103 -12.81 4.22 -1.82
N ASP A 104 -13.34 4.86 -0.77
CA ASP A 104 -12.61 5.06 0.48
C ASP A 104 -12.35 3.76 1.27
N GLY A 105 -13.02 2.67 0.91
CA GLY A 105 -12.73 1.31 1.38
C GLY A 105 -11.39 0.75 0.89
N LEU A 106 -10.72 1.39 -0.07
CA LEU A 106 -9.35 1.06 -0.49
C LEU A 106 -8.29 1.41 0.56
N GLY A 107 -8.66 2.18 1.61
CA GLY A 107 -7.76 2.52 2.71
C GLY A 107 -8.47 2.68 4.07
N PRO A 108 -7.90 3.43 5.03
CA PRO A 108 -6.67 4.23 4.97
C PRO A 108 -5.48 3.44 4.42
N LEU A 109 -4.58 4.11 3.70
CA LEU A 109 -3.40 3.44 3.17
C LEU A 109 -2.54 2.92 4.33
N GLU A 110 -2.18 1.67 4.24
CA GLU A 110 -1.16 1.05 5.07
C GLU A 110 0.08 0.86 4.20
N ASP A 111 1.22 0.67 4.85
CA ASP A 111 2.49 0.45 4.16
C ASP A 111 2.55 -1.00 3.64
N SER A 112 1.78 -1.21 2.56
CA SER A 112 1.51 -2.47 1.86
C SER A 112 1.55 -2.22 0.34
N PRO A 113 2.43 -2.90 -0.40
CA PRO A 113 2.47 -2.83 -1.86
C PRO A 113 1.14 -3.23 -2.51
N GLU A 114 0.48 -4.31 -2.05
CA GLU A 114 -0.77 -4.75 -2.71
C GLU A 114 -1.90 -3.72 -2.57
N MET A 115 -2.03 -3.12 -1.38
CA MET A 115 -3.01 -2.06 -1.14
C MET A 115 -2.74 -0.84 -2.02
N LEU A 116 -1.47 -0.43 -2.09
CA LEU A 116 -1.07 0.72 -2.89
C LEU A 116 -1.29 0.49 -4.39
N GLU A 117 -1.02 -0.71 -4.89
CA GLU A 117 -1.31 -1.11 -6.27
C GLU A 117 -2.81 -1.00 -6.57
N ARG A 118 -3.66 -1.57 -5.70
CA ARG A 118 -5.12 -1.46 -5.84
C ARG A 118 -5.60 -0.01 -5.83
N TYR A 119 -5.06 0.80 -4.93
CA TYR A 119 -5.37 2.23 -4.83
C TYR A 119 -5.00 2.97 -6.13
N PHE A 120 -3.82 2.71 -6.69
CA PHE A 120 -3.38 3.33 -7.94
C PHE A 120 -4.19 2.89 -9.15
N GLN A 121 -4.45 1.58 -9.30
CA GLN A 121 -5.28 1.06 -10.40
C GLN A 121 -6.70 1.64 -10.35
N ALA A 122 -7.31 1.69 -9.17
CA ALA A 122 -8.62 2.30 -8.99
C ALA A 122 -8.59 3.81 -9.31
N SER A 123 -7.55 4.52 -8.85
CA SER A 123 -7.41 5.96 -9.12
C SER A 123 -7.28 6.27 -10.61
N LEU A 124 -6.52 5.44 -11.36
CA LEU A 124 -6.42 5.54 -12.82
C LEU A 124 -7.80 5.35 -13.47
N ARG A 125 -8.55 4.32 -13.06
CA ARG A 125 -9.88 4.04 -13.61
C ARG A 125 -10.86 5.20 -13.40
N VAL A 126 -10.83 5.85 -12.23
CA VAL A 126 -11.68 7.02 -11.97
C VAL A 126 -11.27 8.20 -12.87
N ILE A 127 -9.97 8.46 -13.03
CA ILE A 127 -9.48 9.53 -13.90
C ILE A 127 -9.89 9.29 -15.36
N ASP A 128 -9.71 8.07 -15.88
CA ASP A 128 -10.12 7.68 -17.23
C ASP A 128 -11.65 7.85 -17.40
N THR A 129 -12.43 7.56 -16.35
CA THR A 129 -13.88 7.75 -16.34
C THR A 129 -14.27 9.22 -16.39
N LEU A 130 -13.65 10.06 -15.57
CA LEU A 130 -13.91 11.51 -15.59
C LEU A 130 -13.55 12.12 -16.94
N GLU A 131 -12.46 11.66 -17.57
CA GLU A 131 -12.10 12.07 -18.93
C GLU A 131 -13.19 11.74 -19.95
N TYR A 132 -13.69 10.50 -19.92
CA TYR A 132 -14.77 10.05 -20.78
C TYR A 132 -16.04 10.91 -20.60
N LEU A 133 -16.43 11.20 -19.36
CA LEU A 133 -17.59 12.04 -19.05
C LEU A 133 -17.39 13.47 -19.55
N HIS A 134 -16.24 14.09 -19.26
CA HIS A 134 -15.95 15.46 -19.65
C HIS A 134 -15.86 15.63 -21.18
N ASN A 135 -15.31 14.64 -21.90
CA ASN A 135 -15.29 14.63 -23.37
C ASN A 135 -16.69 14.49 -23.97
N SER A 136 -17.62 13.92 -23.21
CA SER A 136 -19.04 13.85 -23.55
C SER A 136 -19.82 15.11 -23.12
N GLY A 137 -19.13 16.12 -22.58
CA GLY A 137 -19.73 17.38 -22.10
C GLY A 137 -20.44 17.27 -20.75
N LEU A 138 -20.26 16.16 -20.03
CA LEU A 138 -20.89 15.90 -18.74
C LEU A 138 -19.91 16.18 -17.60
N ILE A 139 -20.32 16.98 -16.61
CA ILE A 139 -19.56 17.24 -15.37
C ILE A 139 -20.34 16.60 -14.21
N HIS A 140 -19.67 15.89 -13.31
CA HIS A 140 -20.29 15.16 -12.21
C HIS A 140 -20.86 16.06 -11.12
N ARG A 141 -20.08 17.04 -10.62
CA ARG A 141 -20.46 18.08 -9.63
C ARG A 141 -20.74 17.64 -8.18
N ASP A 142 -20.79 16.33 -7.93
CA ASP A 142 -21.04 15.76 -6.59
C ASP A 142 -20.26 14.45 -6.43
N LEU A 143 -18.99 14.46 -6.82
CA LEU A 143 -18.16 13.28 -6.72
C LEU A 143 -17.80 13.03 -5.25
N THR A 144 -18.26 11.89 -4.71
CA THR A 144 -18.06 11.48 -3.31
C THR A 144 -17.68 9.99 -3.26
N PRO A 145 -17.22 9.44 -2.12
CA PRO A 145 -16.92 8.01 -2.03
C PRO A 145 -18.13 7.12 -2.37
N HIS A 146 -19.33 7.53 -2.00
CA HIS A 146 -20.57 6.77 -2.26
C HIS A 146 -20.97 6.77 -3.74
N ASN A 147 -20.47 7.73 -4.52
CA ASN A 147 -20.69 7.81 -5.96
C ASN A 147 -19.58 7.14 -6.77
N ILE A 148 -18.56 6.57 -6.10
CA ILE A 148 -17.48 5.78 -6.71
C ILE A 148 -17.47 4.40 -6.05
N LEU A 149 -18.21 3.46 -6.61
CA LEU A 149 -18.41 2.13 -6.05
C LEU A 149 -17.47 1.10 -6.69
N LEU A 150 -16.96 0.18 -5.89
CA LEU A 150 -16.09 -0.90 -6.34
C LEU A 150 -16.92 -2.13 -6.73
N GLY A 151 -16.55 -2.79 -7.83
CA GLY A 151 -17.07 -4.12 -8.15
C GLY A 151 -16.38 -5.23 -7.35
N ARG A 152 -16.83 -6.48 -7.52
CA ARG A 152 -16.12 -7.67 -7.00
C ARG A 152 -14.71 -7.82 -7.57
N ASP A 153 -14.50 -7.26 -8.76
CA ASP A 153 -13.19 -7.14 -9.44
C ASP A 153 -12.27 -6.09 -8.78
N GLY A 154 -12.75 -5.38 -7.75
CA GLY A 154 -12.03 -4.29 -7.09
C GLY A 154 -11.89 -3.03 -7.94
N GLN A 155 -12.56 -2.95 -9.10
CA GLN A 155 -12.47 -1.81 -10.01
C GLN A 155 -13.61 -0.82 -9.75
N PRO A 156 -13.33 0.49 -9.71
CA PRO A 156 -14.33 1.51 -9.43
C PRO A 156 -15.21 1.79 -10.63
N ARG A 157 -16.47 2.11 -10.34
CA ARG A 157 -17.49 2.59 -11.27
C ARG A 157 -18.18 3.80 -10.66
N VAL A 158 -18.30 4.85 -11.45
CA VAL A 158 -18.87 6.15 -11.08
C VAL A 158 -20.37 6.15 -11.39
N MET A 159 -21.16 6.71 -10.49
CA MET A 159 -22.62 6.84 -10.61
C MET A 159 -23.12 8.22 -10.19
N ASP A 160 -24.41 8.48 -10.41
CA ASP A 160 -25.12 9.67 -9.89
C ASP A 160 -24.57 11.05 -10.33
N PHE A 161 -23.86 11.09 -11.45
CA PHE A 161 -23.37 12.34 -12.03
C PHE A 161 -24.51 13.16 -12.64
N GLY A 162 -24.51 14.47 -12.38
CA GLY A 162 -25.46 15.43 -12.94
C GLY A 162 -26.83 15.52 -12.25
N LEU A 163 -27.23 14.50 -11.49
CA LEU A 163 -28.56 14.36 -10.86
C LEU A 163 -28.85 15.36 -9.71
N VAL A 164 -27.87 16.14 -9.22
CA VAL A 164 -27.99 16.87 -7.93
C VAL A 164 -28.47 18.33 -8.06
N TYR A 165 -28.43 18.95 -9.25
CA TYR A 165 -28.69 20.41 -9.38
C TYR A 165 -29.86 20.76 -10.32
N LEU A 166 -31.02 20.15 -10.10
CA LEU A 166 -32.23 20.39 -10.90
C LEU A 166 -33.11 21.55 -10.42
N SER A 167 -32.78 22.25 -9.33
CA SER A 167 -33.54 23.43 -8.88
C SER A 167 -32.96 24.74 -9.44
N GLU A 168 -33.64 25.36 -10.40
CA GLU A 168 -33.37 26.73 -10.91
C GLU A 168 -33.60 27.85 -9.85
N GLY A 169 -33.92 27.51 -8.59
CA GLY A 169 -34.06 28.43 -7.46
C GLY A 169 -32.80 28.58 -6.57
N THR A 170 -31.65 28.09 -7.02
CA THR A 170 -30.46 27.85 -6.19
C THR A 170 -29.69 29.08 -5.68
N ARG A 171 -30.12 30.30 -6.04
CA ARG A 171 -29.63 31.54 -5.39
C ARG A 171 -30.25 31.79 -4.01
N ASP A 172 -31.44 31.26 -3.73
CA ASP A 172 -32.15 31.49 -2.45
C ASP A 172 -32.02 30.34 -1.44
N LEU A 173 -31.58 29.15 -1.87
CA LEU A 173 -31.37 27.99 -1.00
C LEU A 173 -30.11 28.10 -0.13
N THR A 174 -29.01 28.64 -0.67
CA THR A 174 -27.83 29.00 0.12
C THR A 174 -28.11 30.13 1.11
N ARG A 175 -29.14 30.95 0.84
CA ARG A 175 -29.61 32.04 1.72
C ARG A 175 -30.51 31.56 2.87
N SER A 176 -31.02 30.32 2.82
CA SER A 176 -31.91 29.71 3.83
C SER A 176 -31.24 28.63 4.69
N GLY A 177 -29.92 28.45 4.57
CA GLY A 177 -29.13 27.61 5.49
C GLY A 177 -29.07 26.12 5.15
N TYR A 178 -29.65 25.68 4.02
CA TYR A 178 -29.50 24.30 3.53
C TYR A 178 -28.36 24.21 2.51
N THR A 179 -27.34 23.41 2.83
CA THR A 179 -26.26 23.08 1.90
C THR A 179 -26.73 22.02 0.91
N LEU A 180 -26.63 22.30 -0.40
CA LEU A 180 -26.81 21.29 -1.45
C LEU A 180 -25.49 20.55 -1.70
N GLY A 181 -25.53 19.22 -1.71
CA GLY A 181 -24.37 18.33 -1.90
C GLY A 181 -23.74 17.88 -0.58
N THR A 182 -22.61 17.18 -0.65
CA THR A 182 -21.84 16.79 0.54
C THR A 182 -20.69 17.78 0.77
N PRO A 183 -20.80 18.73 1.73
CA PRO A 183 -19.85 19.86 1.88
C PRO A 183 -18.37 19.44 1.93
N HIS A 184 -18.09 18.27 2.50
CA HIS A 184 -16.77 17.67 2.69
C HIS A 184 -15.97 17.36 1.41
N TYR A 185 -16.61 17.38 0.24
CA TYR A 185 -15.97 17.10 -1.05
C TYR A 185 -16.13 18.25 -2.06
N MET A 186 -16.75 19.35 -1.65
CA MET A 186 -17.12 20.44 -2.55
C MET A 186 -15.90 21.24 -2.99
N ALA A 187 -15.81 21.52 -4.30
CA ALA A 187 -14.75 22.36 -4.84
C ALA A 187 -14.86 23.83 -4.40
N PRO A 188 -13.74 24.57 -4.24
CA PRO A 188 -13.74 25.97 -3.83
C PRO A 188 -14.63 26.88 -4.69
N GLU A 189 -14.63 26.67 -6.01
CA GLU A 189 -15.45 27.42 -6.95
C GLU A 189 -16.94 27.09 -6.80
N GLN A 190 -17.29 25.83 -6.46
CA GLN A 190 -18.65 25.41 -6.19
C GLN A 190 -19.16 26.02 -4.87
N ALA A 191 -18.33 26.03 -3.83
CA ALA A 191 -18.63 26.67 -2.55
C ALA A 191 -18.82 28.19 -2.67
N LYS A 192 -18.17 28.84 -3.65
CA LYS A 192 -18.34 30.27 -3.97
C LYS A 192 -19.51 30.57 -4.91
N GLY A 193 -20.17 29.55 -5.45
CA GLY A 193 -21.20 29.72 -6.49
C GLY A 193 -20.65 30.27 -7.81
N LEU A 194 -19.40 29.98 -8.13
CA LEU A 194 -18.77 30.31 -9.42
C LEU A 194 -19.05 29.22 -10.46
N ASN A 195 -18.59 29.42 -11.70
CA ASN A 195 -18.75 28.45 -12.77
C ASN A 195 -18.05 27.12 -12.42
N ILE A 196 -18.83 26.04 -12.44
CA ILE A 196 -18.37 24.67 -12.17
C ILE A 196 -17.94 24.05 -13.51
N GLY A 197 -16.80 23.37 -13.52
CA GLY A 197 -16.26 22.70 -14.71
C GLY A 197 -15.54 21.41 -14.35
N SER A 198 -14.81 20.84 -15.32
CA SER A 198 -14.07 19.58 -15.14
C SER A 198 -13.07 19.62 -13.98
N PHE A 199 -12.47 20.78 -13.70
CA PHE A 199 -11.56 20.96 -12.56
C PHE A 199 -12.25 20.81 -11.20
N SER A 200 -13.56 21.01 -11.11
CA SER A 200 -14.32 20.83 -9.88
C SER A 200 -14.41 19.34 -9.51
N ASP A 201 -14.61 18.47 -10.49
CA ASP A 201 -14.60 17.01 -10.28
C ASP A 201 -13.21 16.50 -9.91
N VAL A 202 -12.15 17.07 -10.50
CA VAL A 202 -10.76 16.77 -10.12
C VAL A 202 -10.52 17.11 -8.65
N TYR A 203 -10.98 18.28 -8.17
CA TYR A 203 -10.85 18.64 -6.77
C TYR A 203 -11.62 17.68 -5.85
N ALA A 204 -12.87 17.39 -6.19
CA ALA A 204 -13.71 16.47 -5.43
C ALA A 204 -13.07 15.07 -5.36
N PHE A 205 -12.49 14.59 -6.46
CA PHE A 205 -11.72 13.35 -6.46
C PHE A 205 -10.46 13.44 -5.59
N GLY A 206 -9.77 14.58 -5.58
CA GLY A 206 -8.69 14.87 -4.63
C GLY A 206 -9.10 14.71 -3.18
N ALA A 207 -10.30 15.17 -2.81
CA ALA A 207 -10.85 15.01 -1.46
C ALA A 207 -11.24 13.55 -1.16
N VAL A 208 -11.74 12.80 -2.15
CA VAL A 208 -11.97 11.34 -2.02
C VAL A 208 -10.65 10.60 -1.82
N MET A 209 -9.63 10.88 -2.63
CA MET A 209 -8.29 10.33 -2.48
C MET A 209 -7.68 10.68 -1.10
N TYR A 210 -7.88 11.89 -0.60
CA TYR A 210 -7.43 12.28 0.74
C TYR A 210 -8.03 11.37 1.83
N ARG A 211 -9.33 11.08 1.74
CA ARG A 211 -10.01 10.19 2.69
C ARG A 211 -9.57 8.74 2.54
N ALA A 212 -9.44 8.24 1.32
CA ALA A 212 -8.93 6.90 1.07
C ALA A 212 -7.48 6.74 1.57
N THR A 213 -6.65 7.78 1.49
CA THR A 213 -5.25 7.70 1.95
C THR A 213 -5.09 7.86 3.46
N THR A 214 -5.87 8.74 4.09
CA THR A 214 -5.70 9.08 5.52
C THR A 214 -6.73 8.45 6.46
N GLY A 215 -7.84 7.94 5.91
CA GLY A 215 -8.99 7.45 6.67
C GLY A 215 -9.87 8.55 7.24
N SER A 216 -9.60 9.82 6.95
CA SER A 216 -10.35 10.97 7.46
C SER A 216 -10.76 11.93 6.35
N VAL A 217 -11.84 12.67 6.53
CA VAL A 217 -12.20 13.77 5.62
C VAL A 217 -11.12 14.86 5.60
N LEU A 218 -11.03 15.60 4.50
CA LEU A 218 -10.04 16.65 4.32
C LEU A 218 -10.18 17.76 5.36
N PHE A 219 -11.40 18.26 5.52
CA PHE A 219 -11.78 19.29 6.47
C PHE A 219 -12.97 18.81 7.29
N GLU A 220 -12.93 19.07 8.59
CA GLU A 220 -13.96 18.68 9.55
C GLU A 220 -14.21 19.89 10.47
N ALA A 221 -15.48 20.26 10.62
CA ALA A 221 -15.91 21.39 11.44
C ALA A 221 -17.33 21.17 11.96
N ASP A 222 -17.76 22.00 12.92
CA ASP A 222 -19.04 21.86 13.62
C ASP A 222 -20.29 22.07 12.72
N ASN A 223 -20.12 22.69 11.54
CA ASN A 223 -21.20 22.94 10.59
C ASN A 223 -20.71 23.04 9.15
N ASP A 224 -21.63 22.84 8.20
CA ASP A 224 -21.33 22.85 6.76
C ASP A 224 -20.69 24.16 6.27
N GLN A 225 -21.13 25.32 6.77
CA GLN A 225 -20.58 26.61 6.32
C GLN A 225 -19.11 26.74 6.70
N SER A 226 -18.73 26.25 7.88
CA SER A 226 -17.34 26.16 8.29
C SER A 226 -16.55 25.22 7.38
N VAL A 227 -17.08 24.03 7.05
CA VAL A 227 -16.42 23.09 6.11
C VAL A 227 -16.21 23.75 4.73
N LEU A 228 -17.23 24.42 4.19
CA LEU A 228 -17.13 25.16 2.92
C LEU A 228 -16.10 26.29 2.99
N PHE A 229 -16.03 27.02 4.10
CA PHE A 229 -15.02 28.05 4.33
C PHE A 229 -13.60 27.46 4.28
N GLN A 230 -13.37 26.30 4.89
CA GLN A 230 -12.08 25.61 4.86
C GLN A 230 -11.70 25.15 3.46
N HIS A 231 -12.66 24.60 2.70
CA HIS A 231 -12.45 24.30 1.28
C HIS A 231 -12.02 25.54 0.49
N VAL A 232 -12.55 26.72 0.80
CA VAL A 232 -12.21 27.94 0.08
C VAL A 232 -10.86 28.54 0.51
N TYR A 233 -10.56 28.60 1.80
CA TYR A 233 -9.47 29.43 2.34
C TYR A 233 -8.36 28.67 3.06
N GLU A 234 -8.64 27.50 3.65
CA GLU A 234 -7.64 26.78 4.44
C GLU A 234 -6.71 25.93 3.57
N THR A 235 -5.43 25.90 3.93
CA THR A 235 -4.45 25.02 3.30
C THR A 235 -4.77 23.56 3.65
N PRO A 236 -4.89 22.66 2.65
CA PRO A 236 -5.06 21.22 2.89
C PRO A 236 -3.97 20.66 3.82
N PRO A 237 -4.34 19.96 4.92
CA PRO A 237 -3.35 19.29 5.75
C PRO A 237 -2.61 18.23 4.94
N ARG A 238 -1.30 18.04 5.16
CA ARG A 238 -0.52 17.06 4.39
C ARG A 238 -0.91 15.60 4.72
N PRO A 239 -1.26 14.76 3.73
CA PRO A 239 -1.62 13.35 3.97
C PRO A 239 -0.58 12.52 4.74
N ASP A 240 0.71 12.64 4.40
CA ASP A 240 1.83 11.91 5.01
C ASP A 240 2.11 12.29 6.47
N LEU A 241 1.74 13.50 6.89
CA LEU A 241 1.81 13.90 8.30
C LEU A 241 0.66 13.32 9.12
N ARG A 242 -0.51 13.11 8.49
CA ARG A 242 -1.68 12.51 9.13
C ARG A 242 -1.58 10.99 9.18
N ASN A 243 -1.12 10.38 8.09
CA ASN A 243 -0.85 8.97 7.95
C ASN A 243 0.56 8.73 7.39
N PRO A 244 1.55 8.41 8.25
CA PRO A 244 2.94 8.17 7.83
C PRO A 244 3.15 7.00 6.86
N ALA A 245 2.15 6.12 6.69
CA ALA A 245 2.18 5.08 5.67
C ALA A 245 1.97 5.62 4.24
N VAL A 246 1.41 6.83 4.09
CA VAL A 246 1.20 7.46 2.78
C VAL A 246 2.55 7.89 2.20
N PRO A 247 2.93 7.42 1.00
CA PRO A 247 4.16 7.86 0.37
C PRO A 247 4.16 9.37 0.06
N GLU A 248 5.33 10.01 0.17
CA GLU A 248 5.47 11.46 -0.06
C GLU A 248 5.00 11.86 -1.46
N ALA A 249 5.33 11.08 -2.48
CA ALA A 249 4.87 11.31 -3.85
C ALA A 249 3.32 11.26 -3.97
N VAL A 250 2.68 10.33 -3.25
CA VAL A 250 1.21 10.22 -3.18
C VAL A 250 0.62 11.42 -2.42
N SER A 251 1.23 11.81 -1.30
CA SER A 251 0.82 12.99 -0.54
C SER A 251 0.85 14.26 -1.41
N ASN A 252 1.96 14.51 -2.10
CA ASN A 252 2.10 15.66 -3.00
C ASN A 252 1.13 15.60 -4.18
N MET A 253 0.86 14.41 -4.73
CA MET A 253 -0.15 14.23 -5.77
C MET A 253 -1.54 14.62 -5.30
N VAL A 254 -1.98 14.13 -4.14
CA VAL A 254 -3.29 14.47 -3.56
C VAL A 254 -3.40 15.99 -3.35
N LEU A 255 -2.33 16.64 -2.86
CA LEU A 255 -2.30 18.08 -2.70
C LEU A 255 -2.42 18.83 -4.04
N ASN A 256 -1.83 18.33 -5.13
CA ASN A 256 -1.99 18.93 -6.47
C ASN A 256 -3.44 18.88 -6.96
N PHE A 257 -4.20 17.81 -6.66
CA PHE A 257 -5.63 17.75 -6.98
C PHE A 257 -6.45 18.74 -6.11
N LEU A 258 -5.98 19.00 -4.89
CA LEU A 258 -6.62 19.90 -3.92
C LEU A 258 -6.19 21.37 -4.03
N GLU A 259 -5.50 21.75 -5.11
CA GLU A 259 -5.16 23.14 -5.40
C GLU A 259 -6.40 24.03 -5.41
N LYS A 260 -6.31 25.21 -4.80
CA LYS A 260 -7.50 26.09 -4.63
C LYS A 260 -7.89 26.76 -5.94
N THR A 261 -6.90 27.10 -6.76
CA THR A 261 -7.09 27.68 -8.10
C THR A 261 -7.33 26.55 -9.11
N PRO A 262 -8.47 26.51 -9.82
CA PRO A 262 -8.81 25.43 -10.76
C PRO A 262 -7.70 25.14 -11.78
N GLU A 263 -7.12 26.18 -12.38
CA GLU A 263 -6.13 26.07 -13.45
C GLU A 263 -4.76 25.55 -12.98
N LYS A 264 -4.53 25.48 -11.66
CA LYS A 264 -3.32 24.88 -11.07
C LYS A 264 -3.48 23.39 -10.80
N ARG A 265 -4.70 22.87 -10.84
CA ARG A 265 -4.97 21.43 -10.71
C ARG A 265 -4.53 20.71 -11.99
N PRO A 266 -4.19 19.41 -11.92
CA PRO A 266 -4.08 18.62 -13.14
C PRO A 266 -5.40 18.66 -13.91
N GLY A 267 -5.36 18.90 -15.22
CA GLY A 267 -6.55 18.76 -16.06
C GLY A 267 -7.09 17.34 -16.00
N SER A 268 -8.41 17.19 -16.01
CA SER A 268 -9.05 15.88 -16.15
C SER A 268 -8.56 15.17 -17.42
N GLY A 269 -8.32 13.86 -17.36
CA GLY A 269 -7.80 13.09 -18.48
C GLY A 269 -6.28 13.02 -18.53
N VAL A 270 -5.69 13.23 -19.72
CA VAL A 270 -4.24 13.02 -19.97
C VAL A 270 -3.35 13.68 -18.90
N GLY A 271 -3.66 14.90 -18.44
CA GLY A 271 -2.86 15.60 -17.43
C GLY A 271 -2.84 14.88 -16.07
N ALA A 272 -4.01 14.56 -15.53
CA ALA A 272 -4.16 13.80 -14.28
C ALA A 272 -3.60 12.38 -14.40
N ARG A 273 -3.81 11.72 -15.54
CA ARG A 273 -3.27 10.39 -15.85
C ARG A 273 -1.75 10.38 -15.85
N THR A 274 -1.13 11.32 -16.56
CA THR A 274 0.34 11.46 -16.63
C THR A 274 0.94 11.73 -15.24
N LEU A 275 0.30 12.59 -14.45
CA LEU A 275 0.74 12.84 -13.07
C LEU A 275 0.67 11.56 -12.23
N LEU A 276 -0.44 10.82 -12.30
CA LEU A 276 -0.63 9.60 -11.54
C LEU A 276 0.35 8.50 -11.98
N GLU A 277 0.56 8.28 -13.29
CA GLU A 277 1.56 7.34 -13.80
C GLU A 277 2.98 7.69 -13.35
N ARG A 278 3.34 8.99 -13.34
CA ARG A 278 4.62 9.44 -12.79
C ARG A 278 4.73 9.15 -11.30
N VAL A 279 3.67 9.38 -10.53
CA VAL A 279 3.65 9.12 -9.09
C VAL A 279 3.73 7.63 -8.80
N ILE A 280 3.03 6.79 -9.57
CA ILE A 280 3.13 5.33 -9.53
C ILE A 280 4.59 4.92 -9.74
N ASN A 281 5.22 5.39 -10.80
CA ASN A 281 6.63 5.08 -11.10
C ASN A 281 7.59 5.57 -10.00
N CYS A 282 7.42 6.79 -9.50
CA CYS A 282 8.23 7.31 -8.39
C CYS A 282 8.03 6.49 -7.11
N THR A 283 6.80 6.12 -6.78
CA THR A 283 6.49 5.38 -5.55
C THR A 283 7.00 3.95 -5.63
N TRP A 284 6.88 3.29 -6.78
CA TRP A 284 7.46 1.96 -7.00
C TRP A 284 8.97 2.01 -7.03
N SER A 285 9.57 3.02 -7.66
CA SER A 285 11.01 3.27 -7.60
C SER A 285 11.52 3.44 -6.16
N GLU A 286 10.73 4.06 -5.26
CA GLU A 286 11.05 4.11 -3.83
C GLU A 286 10.85 2.77 -3.11
N HIS A 287 9.87 1.95 -3.49
CA HIS A 287 9.70 0.60 -2.91
C HIS A 287 10.81 -0.35 -3.37
N SER A 288 11.15 -0.32 -4.65
CA SER A 288 12.26 -1.06 -5.27
C SER A 288 13.63 -0.49 -4.90
N ALA A 289 13.70 0.51 -4.02
CA ALA A 289 14.93 0.97 -3.40
C ALA A 289 15.47 -0.06 -2.38
N GLY A 290 14.70 -1.11 -2.06
CA GLY A 290 15.18 -2.14 -1.16
C GLY A 290 15.46 -1.60 0.23
N GLN A 291 14.51 -0.85 0.82
CA GLN A 291 14.52 -0.70 2.27
C GLN A 291 14.40 -2.11 2.86
N TYR A 292 15.53 -2.63 3.30
CA TYR A 292 15.68 -4.02 3.71
C TYR A 292 14.82 -4.29 4.94
N ARG A 293 13.70 -4.97 4.71
CA ARG A 293 12.94 -5.82 5.65
C ARG A 293 12.40 -5.16 6.92
N GLY A 294 12.58 -3.85 7.11
CA GLY A 294 11.95 -3.08 8.20
C GLY A 294 11.00 -1.95 7.77
N GLY A 295 10.98 -1.63 6.47
CA GLY A 295 10.20 -0.51 5.91
C GLY A 295 9.12 -0.96 4.94
N ARG A 296 8.97 -0.28 3.80
CA ARG A 296 7.86 -0.50 2.85
C ARG A 296 7.81 -1.86 2.14
N ALA A 297 8.90 -2.62 2.15
CA ALA A 297 9.03 -3.93 1.51
C ALA A 297 9.11 -5.07 2.55
N ARG A 298 8.01 -5.24 3.31
CA ARG A 298 7.91 -6.15 4.48
C ARG A 298 7.75 -7.62 4.12
N SER A 299 7.24 -7.88 2.92
CA SER A 299 6.88 -9.20 2.45
C SER A 299 7.92 -9.80 1.50
N GLY A 300 9.09 -9.17 1.31
CA GLY A 300 10.06 -9.61 0.30
C GLY A 300 9.62 -9.39 -1.15
N PHE A 301 8.42 -8.84 -1.40
CA PHE A 301 7.99 -8.40 -2.71
C PHE A 301 8.66 -7.08 -3.11
N GLN A 302 9.34 -7.10 -4.25
CA GLN A 302 10.00 -5.96 -4.87
C GLN A 302 9.52 -5.84 -6.31
N PRO A 303 8.75 -4.80 -6.67
CA PRO A 303 8.32 -4.61 -8.05
C PRO A 303 9.52 -4.23 -8.94
N GLY A 304 9.43 -4.52 -10.23
CA GLY A 304 10.42 -4.07 -11.22
C GLY A 304 11.60 -5.01 -11.45
N GLY A 305 11.51 -6.29 -11.07
CA GLY A 305 12.44 -7.29 -11.55
C GLY A 305 12.29 -7.60 -13.05
N PRO A 306 13.17 -8.46 -13.59
CA PRO A 306 13.08 -8.91 -14.98
C PRO A 306 11.68 -9.46 -15.31
N ALA A 307 11.10 -9.00 -16.43
CA ALA A 307 9.76 -9.40 -16.85
C ALA A 307 9.68 -10.88 -17.26
N ASN A 308 10.76 -11.39 -17.85
CA ASN A 308 10.89 -12.80 -18.24
C ASN A 308 12.32 -13.29 -17.94
N PRO A 309 12.53 -13.96 -16.79
CA PRO A 309 13.87 -14.35 -16.35
C PRO A 309 14.44 -15.55 -17.12
N ARG A 310 13.72 -16.17 -18.07
CA ARG A 310 14.20 -17.38 -18.78
C ARG A 310 15.53 -17.17 -19.52
N ASN A 311 15.81 -15.95 -19.96
CA ASN A 311 16.99 -15.59 -20.74
C ASN A 311 17.84 -14.52 -20.04
N LEU A 312 18.01 -14.60 -18.72
CA LEU A 312 18.90 -13.67 -18.02
C LEU A 312 20.36 -13.91 -18.40
N SER A 313 21.06 -12.83 -18.73
CA SER A 313 22.49 -12.81 -18.98
C SER A 313 23.19 -11.81 -18.07
N GLN A 314 24.46 -12.08 -17.75
CA GLN A 314 25.28 -11.16 -16.98
C GLN A 314 25.65 -9.95 -17.84
N CYS A 315 25.28 -8.76 -17.39
CA CYS A 315 25.51 -7.50 -18.10
C CYS A 315 26.87 -6.90 -17.79
N TRP A 316 27.22 -6.91 -16.49
CA TRP A 316 28.43 -6.32 -15.95
C TRP A 316 28.79 -7.00 -14.63
N GLU A 317 30.05 -6.80 -14.23
CA GLU A 317 30.61 -7.24 -12.96
C GLU A 317 31.56 -6.18 -12.43
N THR A 318 31.52 -5.95 -11.12
CA THR A 318 32.33 -4.94 -10.43
C THR A 318 32.91 -5.53 -9.16
N ALA A 319 34.23 -5.51 -9.03
CA ALA A 319 34.93 -5.88 -7.80
C ALA A 319 34.94 -4.71 -6.81
N LEU A 320 34.49 -4.94 -5.58
CA LEU A 320 34.46 -3.97 -4.48
C LEU A 320 35.75 -3.98 -3.66
N GLY A 321 36.42 -5.14 -3.59
CA GLY A 321 37.70 -5.33 -2.89
C GLY A 321 37.60 -5.75 -1.43
N GLY A 322 36.39 -5.88 -0.88
CA GLY A 322 36.11 -6.41 0.47
C GLY A 322 34.99 -7.44 0.45
N GLU A 323 35.00 -8.38 1.39
CA GLU A 323 34.00 -9.45 1.50
C GLU A 323 32.59 -8.88 1.74
N VAL A 324 31.59 -9.49 1.11
CA VAL A 324 30.17 -9.17 1.33
C VAL A 324 29.49 -10.36 2.03
N SER A 325 29.22 -10.23 3.32
CA SER A 325 28.66 -11.30 4.16
C SER A 325 27.43 -10.83 4.93
N TRP A 326 26.66 -11.78 5.47
CA TRP A 326 25.45 -11.48 6.25
C TRP A 326 25.75 -10.52 7.42
N PRO A 327 24.86 -9.55 7.74
CA PRO A 327 23.54 -9.28 7.16
C PRO A 327 23.52 -8.33 5.94
N ALA A 328 24.40 -8.53 4.95
CA ALA A 328 24.40 -7.70 3.74
C ALA A 328 23.14 -7.82 2.87
N ALA A 329 22.88 -6.76 2.12
CA ALA A 329 21.94 -6.75 1.01
C ALA A 329 22.42 -5.76 -0.04
N VAL A 330 22.07 -6.00 -1.30
CA VAL A 330 22.12 -4.96 -2.32
C VAL A 330 20.90 -4.07 -2.09
N THR A 331 21.10 -2.80 -1.79
CA THR A 331 20.01 -1.82 -1.70
C THR A 331 20.14 -0.80 -2.83
N GLY A 332 19.02 -0.23 -3.26
CA GLY A 332 18.96 0.67 -4.41
C GLY A 332 18.32 2.00 -4.05
N GLY A 333 18.42 3.01 -4.88
CA GLY A 333 17.71 4.26 -4.64
C GLY A 333 18.07 5.31 -5.67
N ARG A 334 17.04 5.86 -6.35
CA ARG A 334 17.22 6.74 -7.51
C ARG A 334 18.10 6.05 -8.57
N ASN A 335 19.31 6.55 -8.79
CA ASN A 335 20.28 6.06 -9.77
C ASN A 335 21.46 5.33 -9.12
N LEU A 336 21.40 5.01 -7.82
CA LEU A 336 22.47 4.35 -7.10
C LEU A 336 22.07 2.97 -6.58
N LEU A 337 23.06 2.09 -6.51
CA LEU A 337 23.09 0.87 -5.71
C LEU A 337 24.04 1.11 -4.53
N SER A 338 23.73 0.54 -3.36
CA SER A 338 24.61 0.53 -2.20
C SER A 338 24.88 -0.88 -1.70
N ILE A 339 26.16 -1.16 -1.46
CA ILE A 339 26.64 -2.45 -0.95
C ILE A 339 27.71 -2.15 0.11
N GLY A 340 27.53 -2.74 1.30
CA GLY A 340 28.50 -2.67 2.38
C GLY A 340 29.45 -3.87 2.37
N THR A 341 30.68 -3.67 2.84
CA THR A 341 31.73 -4.69 2.89
C THR A 341 32.40 -4.78 4.27
N ARG A 342 32.99 -5.94 4.56
CA ARG A 342 33.72 -6.20 5.82
C ARG A 342 34.99 -5.38 6.00
N ASP A 343 35.58 -4.85 4.93
CA ASP A 343 36.72 -3.92 5.03
C ASP A 343 36.31 -2.50 5.45
N GLY A 344 35.07 -2.32 5.89
CA GLY A 344 34.55 -1.08 6.47
C GLY A 344 34.19 -0.03 5.42
N LYS A 345 33.70 -0.45 4.24
CA LYS A 345 33.27 0.46 3.18
C LYS A 345 31.81 0.29 2.84
N LEU A 346 31.15 1.41 2.56
CA LEU A 346 29.90 1.44 1.80
C LEU A 346 30.20 1.89 0.38
N HIS A 347 30.04 1.00 -0.58
CA HIS A 347 30.19 1.31 -2.00
C HIS A 347 28.88 1.85 -2.57
N LEU A 348 28.94 2.99 -3.27
CA LEU A 348 27.82 3.51 -4.06
C LEU A 348 28.14 3.35 -5.54
N LEU A 349 27.33 2.54 -6.23
CA LEU A 349 27.50 2.23 -7.65
C LEU A 349 26.38 2.87 -8.46
N GLU A 350 26.66 3.23 -9.69
CA GLU A 350 25.61 3.46 -10.69
C GLU A 350 25.03 2.11 -11.16
N HIS A 351 23.83 2.14 -11.76
CA HIS A 351 23.13 0.94 -12.23
C HIS A 351 23.87 0.21 -13.38
N ASN A 352 24.85 0.87 -14.01
CA ASN A 352 25.76 0.31 -15.01
C ASN A 352 26.98 -0.41 -14.40
N GLY A 353 27.08 -0.48 -13.07
CA GLY A 353 28.16 -1.13 -12.34
C GLY A 353 29.34 -0.21 -11.99
N GLN A 354 29.37 1.03 -12.47
CA GLN A 354 30.47 1.95 -12.16
C GLN A 354 30.42 2.38 -10.68
N ILE A 355 31.53 2.18 -9.96
CA ILE A 355 31.68 2.72 -8.59
C ILE A 355 31.73 4.25 -8.68
N ARG A 356 30.71 4.91 -8.14
CA ARG A 356 30.66 6.37 -8.03
C ARG A 356 31.53 6.85 -6.87
N THR A 357 31.46 6.17 -5.74
CA THR A 357 32.27 6.46 -4.56
C THR A 357 32.28 5.29 -3.58
N SER A 358 33.16 5.33 -2.58
CA SER A 358 33.18 4.39 -1.47
C SER A 358 33.39 5.17 -0.17
N LEU A 359 32.44 5.08 0.75
CA LEU A 359 32.47 5.76 2.04
C LEU A 359 33.14 4.84 3.07
N SER A 360 34.21 5.32 3.71
CA SER A 360 34.92 4.53 4.72
C SER A 360 34.33 4.76 6.12
N ALA A 361 34.22 3.66 6.85
CA ALA A 361 33.93 3.59 8.27
C ALA A 361 35.15 3.03 9.03
N LYS A 362 35.08 3.04 10.37
CA LYS A 362 36.16 2.51 11.21
C LYS A 362 36.17 0.99 11.30
N ASP A 363 35.05 0.38 11.00
CA ASP A 363 34.78 -1.04 11.17
C ASP A 363 33.80 -1.49 10.08
N GLU A 364 33.49 -2.79 10.04
CA GLU A 364 32.69 -3.43 8.99
C GLU A 364 31.37 -2.68 8.72
N VAL A 365 30.97 -2.60 7.45
CA VAL A 365 29.66 -2.06 7.04
C VAL A 365 28.87 -3.21 6.46
N THR A 366 28.15 -3.96 7.29
CA THR A 366 27.33 -5.09 6.79
C THR A 366 25.83 -4.83 6.92
N ALA A 367 25.40 -3.93 7.80
CA ALA A 367 24.01 -3.49 7.88
C ALA A 367 23.60 -2.85 6.53
N PRO A 368 22.49 -3.26 5.92
CA PRO A 368 22.03 -2.68 4.67
C PRO A 368 21.78 -1.17 4.83
N ALA A 369 22.31 -0.39 3.89
CA ALA A 369 22.10 1.06 3.88
C ALA A 369 20.67 1.40 3.44
N THR A 370 20.12 2.45 4.04
CA THR A 370 18.81 3.00 3.69
C THR A 370 19.00 4.21 2.79
N LEU A 371 18.59 4.06 1.54
CA LEU A 371 18.50 5.11 0.56
C LEU A 371 17.07 5.66 0.53
N GLU A 372 16.93 6.96 0.79
CA GLU A 372 15.64 7.64 0.79
C GLU A 372 15.75 9.01 0.11
N PRO A 373 14.62 9.66 -0.26
CA PRO A 373 14.65 10.97 -0.87
C PRO A 373 15.40 11.98 0.00
N GLY A 374 16.60 12.36 -0.46
CA GLY A 374 17.44 13.37 0.19
C GLY A 374 18.44 12.83 1.21
N ALA A 375 18.37 11.57 1.62
CA ALA A 375 19.32 11.01 2.59
C ALA A 375 19.80 9.59 2.22
N LEU A 376 21.07 9.34 2.51
CA LEU A 376 21.70 8.02 2.58
C LEU A 376 22.05 7.77 4.04
N ILE A 377 21.52 6.71 4.63
CA ILE A 377 21.78 6.35 6.03
C ILE A 377 22.42 4.97 6.08
N PHE A 378 23.57 4.86 6.73
CA PHE A 378 24.24 3.57 6.93
C PHE A 378 24.90 3.49 8.30
N ALA A 379 25.17 2.27 8.74
CA ALA A 379 25.79 1.99 10.02
C ALA A 379 27.01 1.08 9.87
N SER A 380 27.96 1.21 10.80
CA SER A 380 29.13 0.33 10.92
C SER A 380 29.12 -0.45 12.23
N TRP A 381 29.90 -1.53 12.28
CA TRP A 381 30.01 -2.41 13.43
C TRP A 381 30.53 -1.71 14.68
N ASP A 382 31.30 -0.63 14.56
CA ASP A 382 31.65 0.15 15.74
C ASP A 382 30.42 0.83 16.40
N GLY A 383 29.23 0.80 15.80
CA GLY A 383 27.99 1.40 16.32
C GLY A 383 27.76 2.82 15.83
N VAL A 384 28.56 3.33 14.89
CA VAL A 384 28.35 4.64 14.28
C VAL A 384 27.29 4.54 13.19
N VAL A 385 26.30 5.42 13.23
CA VAL A 385 25.29 5.63 12.19
C VAL A 385 25.49 7.01 11.58
N ARG A 386 25.51 7.10 10.25
CA ARG A 386 25.73 8.36 9.52
C ARG A 386 24.58 8.60 8.56
N SER A 387 24.12 9.84 8.48
CA SER A 387 23.19 10.33 7.46
C SER A 387 23.90 11.34 6.59
N LEU A 388 23.82 11.15 5.28
CA LEU A 388 24.49 11.98 4.30
C LEU A 388 23.53 12.36 3.18
N ASN A 389 23.84 13.45 2.48
CA ASN A 389 23.21 13.73 1.21
C ASN A 389 23.69 12.70 0.17
N PRO A 390 22.79 11.97 -0.53
CA PRO A 390 23.18 10.92 -1.47
C PRO A 390 23.85 11.46 -2.76
N VAL A 391 23.77 12.77 -3.00
CA VAL A 391 24.37 13.41 -4.18
C VAL A 391 25.70 14.06 -3.82
N THR A 392 25.71 14.95 -2.82
CA THR A 392 26.91 15.72 -2.43
C THR A 392 27.81 14.99 -1.45
N LEU A 393 27.30 13.92 -0.81
CA LEU A 393 27.97 13.18 0.28
C LEU A 393 28.28 14.04 1.50
N ALA A 394 27.69 15.24 1.58
CA ALA A 394 27.77 16.07 2.78
C ALA A 394 27.04 15.35 3.93
N GLU A 395 27.72 15.21 5.07
CA GLU A 395 27.13 14.62 6.26
C GLU A 395 26.07 15.57 6.83
N HIS A 396 24.86 15.04 7.05
CA HIS A 396 23.79 15.74 7.76
C HIS A 396 23.99 15.60 9.27
N TRP A 397 24.22 14.38 9.73
CA TRP A 397 24.42 14.05 11.14
C TRP A 397 25.09 12.69 11.31
N THR A 398 25.66 12.50 12.50
CA THR A 398 26.22 11.22 12.98
C THR A 398 25.65 10.90 14.36
N PHE A 399 25.37 9.63 14.61
CA PHE A 399 24.92 9.08 15.88
C PHE A 399 25.80 7.90 16.29
N LYS A 400 25.99 7.68 17.60
CA LYS A 400 26.79 6.58 18.15
C LYS A 400 25.93 5.73 19.11
N ALA A 401 25.60 4.52 18.68
CA ALA A 401 25.04 3.47 19.55
C ALA A 401 26.14 2.93 20.50
N LYS A 402 25.75 2.18 21.54
CA LYS A 402 26.73 1.66 22.52
C LYS A 402 27.34 0.33 22.08
N ALA A 403 26.77 -0.31 21.07
CA ALA A 403 27.25 -1.54 20.46
C ALA A 403 27.01 -1.53 18.94
N GLU A 404 27.30 -2.65 18.29
CA GLU A 404 27.20 -2.81 16.85
C GLU A 404 25.76 -2.62 16.36
N VAL A 405 25.63 -2.05 15.16
CA VAL A 405 24.35 -1.91 14.46
C VAL A 405 24.39 -2.82 13.23
N THR A 406 23.67 -3.94 13.31
CA THR A 406 23.58 -4.94 12.22
C THR A 406 22.24 -4.87 11.48
N ALA A 407 21.22 -4.29 12.12
CA ALA A 407 19.91 -4.01 11.53
C ALA A 407 19.97 -2.82 10.56
N ALA A 408 19.13 -2.85 9.52
CA ALA A 408 19.00 -1.73 8.60
C ALA A 408 18.34 -0.51 9.30
N PRO A 409 18.92 0.70 9.20
CA PRO A 409 18.27 1.93 9.66
C PRO A 409 16.88 2.09 9.04
N THR A 410 15.83 2.13 9.83
CA THR A 410 14.45 2.02 9.31
C THR A 410 13.69 3.34 9.45
N ARG A 411 13.14 3.87 8.35
CA ARG A 411 12.38 5.13 8.38
C ARG A 411 10.95 4.92 8.88
N TRP A 412 10.49 5.80 9.77
CA TRP A 412 9.10 5.95 10.14
C TRP A 412 8.70 7.41 10.29
N GLY A 413 7.90 7.94 9.36
CA GLY A 413 7.53 9.35 9.36
C GLY A 413 8.76 10.28 9.35
N ASN A 414 8.91 11.09 10.41
CA ASN A 414 10.06 11.97 10.63
C ASN A 414 11.15 11.38 11.53
N GLN A 415 11.08 10.07 11.81
CA GLN A 415 12.04 9.33 12.62
C GLN A 415 12.83 8.33 11.77
N VAL A 416 14.06 8.05 12.23
CA VAL A 416 14.89 6.94 11.79
C VAL A 416 15.13 6.04 12.99
N LEU A 417 14.73 4.79 12.87
CA LEU A 417 14.78 3.77 13.91
C LEU A 417 16.06 2.94 13.74
N ILE A 418 16.87 2.87 14.79
CA ILE A 418 18.14 2.15 14.84
C ILE A 418 18.04 1.06 15.90
N ALA A 419 18.01 -0.20 15.47
CA ALA A 419 18.15 -1.36 16.35
C ALA A 419 19.62 -1.72 16.51
N ALA A 420 20.09 -1.82 17.74
CA ALA A 420 21.49 -2.09 18.07
C ALA A 420 21.63 -3.31 18.98
N ARG A 421 22.81 -3.95 18.91
CA ARG A 421 23.11 -5.16 19.68
C ARG A 421 23.29 -4.95 21.18
N ASP A 422 23.31 -3.69 21.64
CA ASP A 422 23.21 -3.32 23.06
C ASP A 422 21.79 -3.53 23.62
N GLY A 423 20.87 -3.96 22.77
CA GLY A 423 19.47 -4.21 23.08
C GLY A 423 18.62 -2.94 23.12
N PHE A 424 19.13 -1.83 22.58
CA PHE A 424 18.37 -0.60 22.42
C PHE A 424 17.85 -0.43 21.00
N LEU A 425 16.60 0.02 20.95
CA LEU A 425 16.05 0.69 19.79
C LEU A 425 16.14 2.21 20.03
N TYR A 426 16.80 2.93 19.14
CA TYR A 426 16.89 4.39 19.14
C TYR A 426 16.01 4.98 18.05
N ALA A 427 15.18 5.96 18.40
CA ALA A 427 14.45 6.76 17.43
C ALA A 427 15.08 8.15 17.33
N LEU A 428 15.65 8.43 16.16
CA LEU A 428 16.35 9.66 15.87
C LEU A 428 15.48 10.54 14.99
N ASN A 429 15.51 11.85 15.23
CA ASN A 429 14.94 12.82 14.31
C ASN A 429 15.65 12.72 12.95
N ARG A 430 14.88 12.55 11.87
CA ARG A 430 15.40 12.31 10.51
C ARG A 430 16.36 13.39 10.02
N GLU A 431 16.09 14.65 10.31
CA GLU A 431 16.86 15.78 9.78
C GLU A 431 18.08 16.12 10.63
N SER A 432 17.95 16.01 11.96
CA SER A 432 18.99 16.46 12.89
C SER A 432 19.82 15.34 13.53
N GLY A 433 19.37 14.09 13.44
CA GLY A 433 20.00 12.94 14.12
C GLY A 433 19.84 12.97 15.64
N LYS A 434 19.10 13.93 16.20
CA LYS A 434 18.86 14.02 17.64
C LYS A 434 17.99 12.86 18.11
N LEU A 435 18.39 12.23 19.21
CA LEU A 435 17.59 11.21 19.87
C LEU A 435 16.27 11.81 20.36
N GLU A 436 15.15 11.28 19.87
CA GLU A 436 13.80 11.66 20.32
C GLU A 436 13.32 10.75 21.45
N TRP A 437 13.53 9.43 21.30
CA TRP A 437 13.27 8.43 22.34
C TRP A 437 14.10 7.17 22.13
N SER A 438 14.19 6.33 23.16
CA SER A 438 14.85 5.02 23.09
C SER A 438 14.10 3.98 23.91
N PHE A 439 14.17 2.72 23.50
CA PHE A 439 13.56 1.59 24.18
C PHE A 439 14.59 0.47 24.40
N LYS A 440 14.50 -0.27 25.52
CA LYS A 440 15.40 -1.39 25.85
C LYS A 440 14.64 -2.72 25.78
N ALA A 441 14.97 -3.55 24.78
CA ALA A 441 14.27 -4.81 24.48
C ALA A 441 14.58 -5.95 25.48
N GLY A 442 15.78 -5.94 26.06
CA GLY A 442 16.24 -6.92 27.06
C GLY A 442 17.34 -7.84 26.55
N GLY A 443 17.33 -8.18 25.26
CA GLY A 443 18.43 -8.85 24.55
C GLY A 443 18.95 -8.01 23.36
N PRO A 444 20.07 -8.42 22.72
CA PRO A 444 20.58 -7.79 21.50
C PRO A 444 19.53 -7.75 20.39
N LEU A 445 19.49 -6.62 19.65
CA LEU A 445 18.64 -6.48 18.47
C LEU A 445 19.48 -6.60 17.20
N THR A 446 19.31 -7.68 16.46
CA THR A 446 19.99 -7.94 15.18
C THR A 446 19.08 -7.81 13.98
N ALA A 447 17.82 -8.21 14.12
CA ALA A 447 16.78 -8.06 13.13
C ALA A 447 16.40 -6.59 12.90
N SER A 448 16.07 -6.23 11.66
CA SER A 448 15.53 -4.91 11.36
C SER A 448 14.16 -4.72 12.03
N PRO A 449 13.84 -3.53 12.55
CA PRO A 449 12.53 -3.27 13.13
C PRO A 449 11.42 -3.38 12.07
N LEU A 450 10.35 -4.12 12.34
CA LEU A 450 9.20 -4.25 11.43
C LEU A 450 8.11 -3.27 11.82
N LEU A 451 7.76 -2.33 10.95
CA LEU A 451 6.63 -1.44 11.16
C LEU A 451 5.35 -2.06 10.58
N TRP A 452 4.17 -1.80 11.14
CA TRP A 452 2.86 -2.05 10.53
C TRP A 452 1.74 -1.39 11.33
N SER A 453 0.85 -0.63 10.67
CA SER A 453 -0.27 0.10 11.31
C SER A 453 0.09 0.75 12.65
N HIS A 454 1.03 1.71 12.63
CA HIS A 454 1.56 2.40 13.82
C HIS A 454 2.18 1.50 14.92
N THR A 455 2.23 0.20 14.72
CA THR A 455 2.88 -0.78 15.58
C THR A 455 4.27 -1.06 15.03
N LEU A 456 5.26 -1.04 15.91
CA LEU A 456 6.65 -1.37 15.65
C LEU A 456 6.97 -2.68 16.36
N ILE A 457 7.34 -3.70 15.61
CA ILE A 457 7.66 -5.04 16.09
C ILE A 457 9.17 -5.23 16.06
N LEU A 458 9.70 -5.70 17.18
CA LEU A 458 11.11 -6.02 17.40
C LEU A 458 11.23 -7.47 17.79
N ALA A 459 12.32 -8.12 17.36
CA ALA A 459 12.73 -9.42 17.84
C ALA A 459 14.15 -9.30 18.41
N ASP A 460 14.37 -9.89 19.59
CA ASP A 460 15.70 -9.92 20.21
C ASP A 460 16.29 -11.34 20.25
N GLU A 461 17.62 -11.44 20.35
CA GLU A 461 18.34 -12.71 20.38
C GLU A 461 17.99 -13.56 21.64
N SER A 462 17.35 -12.98 22.65
CA SER A 462 16.86 -13.69 23.86
C SER A 462 15.47 -14.32 23.67
N GLY A 463 14.92 -14.18 22.46
CA GLY A 463 13.70 -14.80 21.99
C GLY A 463 12.41 -14.09 22.33
N TRP A 464 12.49 -12.79 22.61
CA TRP A 464 11.30 -11.97 22.80
C TRP A 464 10.90 -11.23 21.53
N ILE A 465 9.62 -11.33 21.19
CA ILE A 465 8.94 -10.48 20.21
C ILE A 465 8.18 -9.39 20.95
N GLN A 466 8.47 -8.13 20.61
CA GLN A 466 7.97 -6.95 21.32
C GLN A 466 7.34 -5.99 20.35
N ALA A 467 6.13 -5.52 20.67
CA ALA A 467 5.47 -4.48 19.91
C ALA A 467 5.39 -3.18 20.69
N LEU A 468 5.70 -2.09 20.00
CA LEU A 468 5.69 -0.73 20.51
C LEU A 468 4.77 0.15 19.65
N GLU A 469 4.25 1.22 20.23
CA GLU A 469 3.76 2.36 19.46
C GLU A 469 4.94 3.01 18.74
N ALA A 470 4.90 3.01 17.40
CA ALA A 470 6.02 3.46 16.58
C ALA A 470 6.39 4.95 16.77
N ARG A 471 5.46 5.79 17.25
CA ARG A 471 5.69 7.23 17.45
C ARG A 471 6.52 7.55 18.69
N GLY A 472 6.29 6.82 19.78
CA GLY A 472 6.79 7.17 21.12
C GLY A 472 7.43 6.00 21.88
N GLY A 473 7.50 4.81 21.29
CA GLY A 473 8.14 3.64 21.90
C GLY A 473 7.36 3.03 23.07
N LYS A 474 6.08 3.39 23.25
CA LYS A 474 5.25 2.80 24.31
C LYS A 474 5.02 1.32 24.03
N VAL A 475 5.33 0.46 25.00
CA VAL A 475 5.08 -0.99 24.87
C VAL A 475 3.58 -1.26 24.74
N LEU A 476 3.22 -2.04 23.72
CA LEU A 476 1.87 -2.53 23.47
C LEU A 476 1.71 -3.95 24.00
N TRP A 477 2.64 -4.85 23.62
CA TRP A 477 2.65 -6.25 24.04
C TRP A 477 4.03 -6.87 23.85
N LYS A 478 4.22 -8.04 24.47
CA LYS A 478 5.47 -8.82 24.40
C LYS A 478 5.13 -10.31 24.52
N ILE A 479 5.69 -11.12 23.62
CA ILE A 479 5.53 -12.59 23.58
C ILE A 479 6.92 -13.21 23.53
N LYS A 480 7.09 -14.36 24.20
CA LYS A 480 8.33 -15.14 24.10
C LYS A 480 8.11 -16.29 23.13
N LEU A 481 9.04 -16.43 22.18
CA LEU A 481 9.16 -17.58 21.30
C LEU A 481 10.57 -18.15 21.51
N GLU A 482 11.44 -18.03 20.51
CA GLU A 482 12.84 -18.44 20.51
C GLU A 482 13.72 -17.33 19.92
N THR A 483 15.04 -17.54 19.90
CA THR A 483 16.01 -16.62 19.29
C THR A 483 15.68 -16.31 17.83
N VAL A 484 15.65 -15.04 17.47
CA VAL A 484 15.36 -14.58 16.09
C VAL A 484 16.48 -13.66 15.61
N ASN A 485 17.12 -14.05 14.52
CA ASN A 485 18.15 -13.26 13.83
C ASN A 485 17.64 -12.65 12.52
N ALA A 486 16.84 -13.43 11.78
CA ALA A 486 16.19 -12.97 10.57
C ALA A 486 15.04 -12.00 10.90
N THR A 487 14.86 -10.98 10.07
CA THR A 487 13.74 -10.05 10.27
C THR A 487 12.39 -10.76 10.07
N PRO A 488 11.43 -10.65 11.01
CA PRO A 488 10.06 -11.14 10.80
C PRO A 488 9.38 -10.51 9.59
N ALA A 489 8.41 -11.21 9.00
CA ALA A 489 7.56 -10.68 7.94
C ALA A 489 6.11 -10.52 8.42
N ILE A 490 5.34 -9.64 7.81
CA ILE A 490 3.91 -9.49 8.09
C ILE A 490 3.10 -9.57 6.81
N ALA A 491 2.03 -10.36 6.86
CA ALA A 491 1.12 -10.57 5.75
C ALA A 491 -0.30 -10.25 6.18
N ARG A 492 -0.98 -9.37 5.43
CA ARG A 492 -2.37 -9.01 5.73
C ARG A 492 -3.30 -10.09 5.20
N ILE A 493 -4.21 -10.57 6.05
CA ILE A 493 -5.21 -11.58 5.69
C ILE A 493 -6.59 -10.95 5.50
N GLU A 494 -6.95 -9.96 6.32
CA GLU A 494 -8.27 -9.31 6.28
C GLU A 494 -8.16 -7.79 6.52
N LYS A 495 -9.29 -7.07 6.58
CA LYS A 495 -9.28 -5.62 6.86
C LYS A 495 -8.64 -5.27 8.21
N ASN A 496 -8.82 -6.13 9.20
CA ASN A 496 -8.40 -5.88 10.58
C ASN A 496 -7.50 -6.99 11.14
N ALA A 497 -6.94 -7.86 10.31
CA ALA A 497 -6.10 -8.96 10.75
C ALA A 497 -4.89 -9.18 9.84
N ALA A 498 -3.79 -9.62 10.45
CA ALA A 498 -2.55 -9.95 9.78
C ALA A 498 -1.88 -11.16 10.46
N ILE A 499 -1.03 -11.87 9.71
CA ILE A 499 -0.14 -12.91 10.22
C ILE A 499 1.27 -12.34 10.31
N LEU A 500 1.87 -12.41 11.48
CA LEU A 500 3.28 -12.15 11.73
C LEU A 500 4.06 -13.47 11.63
N LEU A 501 4.91 -13.57 10.62
CA LEU A 501 5.80 -14.70 10.40
C LEU A 501 7.12 -14.45 11.12
N VAL A 502 7.43 -15.27 12.11
CA VAL A 502 8.61 -15.17 12.95
C VAL A 502 9.58 -16.32 12.63
N PRO A 503 10.69 -16.04 11.93
CA PRO A 503 11.72 -17.05 11.62
C PRO A 503 12.61 -17.30 12.84
N GLY A 504 12.34 -18.39 13.55
CA GLY A 504 13.13 -18.86 14.69
C GLY A 504 14.46 -19.45 14.24
N TRP A 505 15.55 -19.11 14.94
CA TRP A 505 16.90 -19.49 14.53
C TRP A 505 17.09 -21.01 14.42
N SER A 506 16.34 -21.80 15.18
CA SER A 506 16.45 -23.27 15.17
C SER A 506 15.98 -23.94 13.87
N GLY A 507 15.19 -23.25 13.04
CA GLY A 507 14.50 -23.82 11.88
C GLY A 507 12.98 -23.68 11.93
N GLU A 508 12.42 -23.39 13.10
CA GLU A 508 10.98 -23.20 13.29
C GLU A 508 10.50 -21.84 12.75
N LEU A 509 9.57 -21.87 11.80
CA LEU A 509 8.84 -20.71 11.33
C LEU A 509 7.48 -20.65 12.02
N ASN A 510 7.25 -19.62 12.82
CA ASN A 510 6.03 -19.45 13.62
C ASN A 510 5.11 -18.39 12.99
N ALA A 511 3.82 -18.70 12.84
CA ALA A 511 2.80 -17.76 12.39
C ALA A 511 1.92 -17.27 13.53
N LEU A 512 1.98 -15.96 13.80
CA LEU A 512 1.18 -15.34 14.84
C LEU A 512 0.05 -14.48 14.25
N ARG A 513 -1.20 -14.76 14.60
CA ARG A 513 -2.34 -13.90 14.28
C ARG A 513 -2.34 -12.64 15.13
N LEU A 514 -2.38 -11.52 14.42
CA LEU A 514 -2.55 -10.19 14.97
C LEU A 514 -3.89 -9.61 14.52
N GLU A 515 -4.58 -8.96 15.44
CA GLU A 515 -5.85 -8.27 15.23
C GLU A 515 -5.73 -6.78 15.56
N ARG A 516 -6.42 -5.96 14.77
CA ARG A 516 -6.44 -4.50 14.94
C ARG A 516 -7.34 -4.12 16.09
N ARG A 517 -6.78 -3.43 17.09
CA ARG A 517 -7.54 -2.80 18.18
C ARG A 517 -7.20 -1.31 18.23
N GLY A 518 -8.10 -0.51 17.66
CA GLY A 518 -7.86 0.92 17.42
C GLY A 518 -6.81 1.14 16.31
N PRO A 519 -5.79 2.00 16.53
CA PRO A 519 -4.77 2.23 15.52
C PRO A 519 -3.64 1.20 15.54
N PHE A 520 -3.62 0.26 16.49
CA PHE A 520 -2.52 -0.67 16.73
C PHE A 520 -2.92 -2.14 16.52
N MET A 521 -1.91 -3.00 16.36
CA MET A 521 -2.07 -4.45 16.34
C MET A 521 -1.77 -5.10 17.66
N TYR A 522 -2.58 -6.12 18.00
CA TYR A 522 -2.40 -6.97 19.16
C TYR A 522 -2.50 -8.44 18.75
N PRO A 523 -1.82 -9.35 19.45
CA PRO A 523 -2.03 -10.77 19.26
C PRO A 523 -3.50 -11.13 19.52
N ALA A 524 -4.01 -12.11 18.76
CA ALA A 524 -5.28 -12.76 19.09
C ALA A 524 -5.21 -13.42 20.49
N GLU A 525 -6.36 -13.89 21.00
CA GLU A 525 -6.41 -14.56 22.30
C GLU A 525 -5.53 -15.83 22.31
N ASP A 526 -5.62 -16.62 21.24
CA ASP A 526 -4.67 -17.67 20.90
C ASP A 526 -3.92 -17.24 19.64
N PRO A 527 -2.72 -16.66 19.77
CA PRO A 527 -2.07 -16.02 18.64
C PRO A 527 -1.33 -17.00 17.74
N LEU A 528 -0.92 -18.18 18.20
CA LEU A 528 -0.13 -19.11 17.36
C LEU A 528 -1.07 -19.91 16.45
N GLU A 529 -1.07 -19.58 15.16
CA GLU A 529 -1.89 -20.29 14.16
C GLU A 529 -1.23 -21.61 13.76
N TRP A 530 0.08 -21.58 13.48
CA TRP A 530 0.85 -22.75 13.12
C TRP A 530 2.36 -22.52 13.32
N THR A 531 3.10 -23.63 13.38
CA THR A 531 4.56 -23.68 13.36
C THR A 531 4.98 -24.69 12.30
N PHE A 532 5.95 -24.32 11.45
CA PHE A 532 6.51 -25.19 10.41
C PHE A 532 8.02 -25.31 10.61
N ASP A 533 8.55 -26.53 10.60
CA ASP A 533 10.00 -26.78 10.70
C ASP A 533 10.62 -26.84 9.30
N LEU A 534 11.48 -25.86 8.97
CA LEU A 534 12.20 -25.79 7.69
C LEU A 534 13.51 -26.61 7.71
N GLU A 535 13.84 -27.21 8.85
CA GLU A 535 15.09 -27.90 9.16
C GLU A 535 16.32 -26.98 9.04
N GLY A 536 17.17 -26.95 10.07
CA GLY A 536 18.40 -26.15 10.06
C GLY A 536 18.18 -24.64 10.20
N GLU A 537 19.27 -23.91 10.33
CA GLU A 537 19.22 -22.52 10.82
C GLU A 537 18.51 -21.55 9.86
N LEU A 538 17.64 -20.70 10.40
CA LEU A 538 16.97 -19.62 9.65
C LEU A 538 17.69 -18.28 9.82
N TRP A 539 18.39 -17.88 8.76
CA TRP A 539 19.04 -16.58 8.62
C TRP A 539 18.29 -15.64 7.66
N ALA A 540 17.44 -16.23 6.84
CA ALA A 540 16.66 -15.58 5.82
C ALA A 540 15.24 -15.26 6.31
N SER A 541 14.85 -13.99 6.27
CA SER A 541 13.43 -13.58 6.38
C SER A 541 12.54 -14.22 5.30
N PRO A 542 11.35 -14.71 5.64
CA PRO A 542 10.41 -15.24 4.65
C PRO A 542 9.90 -14.13 3.71
N ALA A 543 9.56 -14.50 2.48
CA ALA A 543 8.81 -13.66 1.56
C ALA A 543 7.35 -14.10 1.52
N VAL A 544 6.40 -13.19 1.30
CA VAL A 544 4.97 -13.48 1.19
C VAL A 544 4.41 -12.76 -0.02
N TYR A 545 3.63 -13.48 -0.83
CA TYR A 545 2.95 -12.89 -1.96
C TYR A 545 1.64 -13.63 -2.23
N ARG A 546 0.53 -12.88 -2.30
CA ARG A 546 -0.81 -13.39 -2.63
C ARG A 546 -1.23 -14.65 -1.84
N GLY A 547 -0.97 -14.66 -0.53
CA GLY A 547 -1.39 -15.75 0.36
C GLY A 547 -0.47 -16.98 0.36
N VAL A 548 0.67 -16.93 -0.35
CA VAL A 548 1.71 -17.95 -0.30
C VAL A 548 2.97 -17.34 0.31
N LEU A 549 3.59 -18.06 1.24
CA LEU A 549 4.88 -17.71 1.83
C LEU A 549 5.99 -18.54 1.20
N TYR A 550 7.18 -17.96 1.09
CA TYR A 550 8.38 -18.59 0.55
C TYR A 550 9.50 -18.45 1.57
N ALA A 551 10.03 -19.57 2.04
CA ALA A 551 11.06 -19.60 3.07
C ALA A 551 12.08 -20.71 2.79
N ALA A 552 13.33 -20.45 3.16
CA ALA A 552 14.42 -21.39 3.05
C ALA A 552 15.38 -21.18 4.21
N SER A 553 16.06 -22.26 4.60
CA SER A 553 17.01 -22.32 5.71
C SER A 553 18.35 -22.86 5.25
N TRP A 554 19.21 -23.19 6.21
CA TRP A 554 20.44 -23.93 5.97
C TRP A 554 20.26 -25.42 5.62
N SER A 555 19.03 -25.98 5.64
CA SER A 555 18.79 -27.28 5.00
C SER A 555 19.00 -27.23 3.49
N GLY A 556 18.84 -26.05 2.89
CA GLY A 556 18.91 -25.84 1.46
C GLY A 556 17.64 -26.20 0.71
N VAL A 557 16.54 -26.46 1.41
CA VAL A 557 15.21 -26.63 0.80
C VAL A 557 14.46 -25.30 0.84
N LEU A 558 13.92 -24.91 -0.31
CA LEU A 558 12.98 -23.80 -0.43
C LEU A 558 11.56 -24.35 -0.39
N HIS A 559 10.76 -23.86 0.54
CA HIS A 559 9.35 -24.22 0.70
C HIS A 559 8.46 -23.07 0.23
N ALA A 560 7.41 -23.41 -0.51
CA ALA A 560 6.26 -22.56 -0.73
C ALA A 560 5.07 -23.12 0.06
N LEU A 561 4.59 -22.35 1.04
CA LEU A 561 3.53 -22.76 1.95
C LEU A 561 2.32 -21.84 1.82
N THR A 562 1.13 -22.36 1.97
CA THR A 562 -0.08 -21.54 2.18
C THR A 562 0.08 -20.73 3.47
N LEU A 563 -0.33 -19.47 3.45
CA LEU A 563 -0.23 -18.60 4.63
C LEU A 563 -1.22 -19.00 5.73
N GLU A 564 -2.36 -19.57 5.35
CA GLU A 564 -3.47 -19.90 6.26
C GLU A 564 -3.11 -21.01 7.24
N ASP A 565 -2.52 -22.09 6.75
CA ASP A 565 -2.35 -23.35 7.48
C ASP A 565 -0.99 -24.04 7.25
N ALA A 566 -0.06 -23.39 6.54
CA ALA A 566 1.26 -23.92 6.21
C ALA A 566 1.24 -25.24 5.42
N GLU A 567 0.21 -25.48 4.63
CA GLU A 567 0.21 -26.57 3.63
C GLU A 567 1.26 -26.31 2.54
N GLU A 568 2.06 -27.33 2.24
CA GLU A 568 3.06 -27.28 1.18
C GLU A 568 2.42 -27.21 -0.21
N VAL A 569 2.60 -26.08 -0.89
CA VAL A 569 2.24 -25.90 -2.29
C VAL A 569 3.26 -26.61 -3.18
N TRP A 570 4.55 -26.38 -2.91
CA TRP A 570 5.69 -27.07 -3.54
C TRP A 570 6.97 -26.87 -2.72
N THR A 571 7.95 -27.74 -2.96
CA THR A 571 9.31 -27.62 -2.43
C THR A 571 10.35 -27.70 -3.54
N LEU A 572 11.51 -27.09 -3.32
CA LEU A 572 12.64 -27.09 -4.24
C LEU A 572 13.94 -27.27 -3.47
N ASP A 573 14.67 -28.34 -3.77
CA ASP A 573 16.04 -28.53 -3.29
C ASP A 573 16.98 -27.58 -4.03
N LEU A 574 17.57 -26.64 -3.28
CA LEU A 574 18.54 -25.68 -3.80
C LEU A 574 19.96 -26.24 -3.80
N GLY A 575 20.22 -27.35 -3.10
CA GLY A 575 21.52 -28.03 -3.03
C GLY A 575 22.56 -27.30 -2.19
N GLY A 576 22.14 -26.37 -1.33
CA GLY A 576 23.03 -25.51 -0.57
C GLY A 576 22.32 -24.59 0.41
N ARG A 577 23.05 -24.10 1.42
CA ARG A 577 22.55 -23.28 2.52
C ARG A 577 22.02 -21.93 2.00
N VAL A 578 20.88 -21.50 2.54
CA VAL A 578 20.29 -20.21 2.20
C VAL A 578 20.39 -19.22 3.35
N THR A 579 21.18 -18.18 3.13
CA THR A 579 21.36 -17.05 4.08
C THR A 579 20.75 -15.76 3.54
N SER A 580 20.81 -15.55 2.23
CA SER A 580 20.13 -14.44 1.56
C SER A 580 18.65 -14.77 1.40
N SER A 581 17.73 -13.91 1.87
CA SER A 581 16.33 -14.30 1.71
C SER A 581 15.75 -14.11 0.32
N PRO A 582 14.69 -14.88 0.01
CA PRO A 582 14.01 -14.83 -1.26
C PRO A 582 13.48 -13.43 -1.58
N VAL A 583 13.46 -13.10 -2.88
CA VAL A 583 12.93 -11.84 -3.40
C VAL A 583 11.86 -12.15 -4.44
N VAL A 584 10.64 -11.66 -4.23
CA VAL A 584 9.52 -11.86 -5.16
C VAL A 584 9.43 -10.68 -6.11
N SER A 585 9.30 -10.94 -7.41
CA SER A 585 8.97 -9.92 -8.41
C SER A 585 8.11 -10.48 -9.54
N GLY A 586 6.95 -9.85 -9.76
CA GLY A 586 5.99 -10.33 -10.75
C GLY A 586 5.55 -11.76 -10.44
N ALA A 587 5.76 -12.67 -11.39
CA ALA A 587 5.43 -14.09 -11.28
C ALA A 587 6.60 -14.97 -10.77
N TYR A 588 7.70 -14.36 -10.33
CA TYR A 588 8.96 -15.07 -10.07
C TYR A 588 9.52 -14.78 -8.67
N LEU A 589 10.22 -15.77 -8.16
CA LEU A 589 11.02 -15.73 -6.94
C LEU A 589 12.49 -15.84 -7.30
N TYR A 590 13.34 -14.98 -6.75
CA TYR A 590 14.79 -15.03 -6.91
C TYR A 590 15.43 -15.49 -5.60
N VAL A 591 16.27 -16.51 -5.68
CA VAL A 591 16.94 -17.14 -4.53
C VAL A 591 18.39 -17.41 -4.84
N ALA A 592 19.24 -17.36 -3.81
CA ALA A 592 20.66 -17.66 -3.93
C ALA A 592 21.16 -18.46 -2.72
N THR A 593 22.20 -19.27 -2.93
CA THR A 593 22.82 -20.13 -1.89
C THR A 593 24.27 -19.74 -1.59
N GLU A 594 24.77 -20.19 -0.44
CA GLU A 594 26.19 -20.06 -0.07
C GLU A 594 27.13 -20.90 -0.95
N GLU A 595 26.58 -21.88 -1.67
CA GLU A 595 27.28 -22.75 -2.60
C GLU A 595 27.26 -22.18 -4.04
N GLY A 596 26.75 -20.94 -4.20
CA GLY A 596 26.86 -20.17 -5.44
C GLY A 596 25.76 -20.44 -6.47
N ARG A 597 24.69 -21.16 -6.10
CA ARG A 597 23.52 -21.31 -6.96
C ARG A 597 22.69 -20.03 -6.91
N LEU A 598 22.32 -19.51 -8.07
CA LEU A 598 21.41 -18.39 -8.23
C LEU A 598 20.27 -18.84 -9.16
N ALA A 599 19.02 -18.73 -8.72
CA ALA A 599 17.87 -19.24 -9.45
C ALA A 599 16.69 -18.26 -9.48
N ALA A 600 15.95 -18.29 -10.58
CA ALA A 600 14.62 -17.71 -10.72
C ALA A 600 13.59 -18.85 -10.81
N VAL A 601 12.59 -18.81 -9.93
CA VAL A 601 11.58 -19.86 -9.76
C VAL A 601 10.20 -19.28 -10.02
N HIS A 602 9.35 -19.99 -10.77
CA HIS A 602 7.97 -19.58 -10.99
C HIS A 602 7.14 -19.80 -9.70
N LEU A 603 6.48 -18.74 -9.22
CA LEU A 603 5.82 -18.72 -7.90
C LEU A 603 4.76 -19.81 -7.73
N GLU A 604 3.94 -20.06 -8.76
CA GLU A 604 2.82 -21.00 -8.64
C GLU A 604 3.23 -22.46 -8.80
N SER A 605 4.31 -22.75 -9.54
CA SER A 605 4.64 -24.12 -9.94
C SER A 605 5.92 -24.66 -9.31
N GLY A 606 6.73 -23.83 -8.65
CA GLY A 606 8.05 -24.21 -8.13
C GLY A 606 9.06 -24.51 -9.23
N GLN A 607 8.71 -24.29 -10.50
CA GLN A 607 9.58 -24.59 -11.62
C GLN A 607 10.74 -23.58 -11.68
N VAL A 608 11.96 -24.08 -11.67
CA VAL A 608 13.16 -23.28 -11.99
C VAL A 608 13.08 -22.88 -13.47
N VAL A 609 12.92 -21.58 -13.73
CA VAL A 609 12.81 -21.02 -15.08
C VAL A 609 14.15 -20.49 -15.59
N TRP A 610 15.09 -20.23 -14.69
CA TRP A 610 16.46 -19.86 -14.99
C TRP A 610 17.34 -20.17 -13.78
N GLU A 611 18.57 -20.62 -14.03
CA GLU A 611 19.58 -20.81 -13.00
C GLU A 611 20.99 -20.59 -13.53
N LYS A 612 21.89 -20.24 -12.61
CA LYS A 612 23.33 -20.17 -12.85
C LYS A 612 24.08 -20.57 -11.58
N ILE A 613 25.13 -21.36 -11.74
CA ILE A 613 25.98 -21.82 -10.64
C ILE A 613 27.32 -21.10 -10.75
N PHE A 614 27.79 -20.54 -9.64
CA PHE A 614 29.06 -19.85 -9.49
C PHE A 614 29.96 -20.59 -8.50
N GLU A 615 31.27 -20.37 -8.58
CA GLU A 615 32.24 -20.93 -7.62
C GLU A 615 32.19 -20.24 -6.25
N VAL A 616 31.51 -19.09 -6.17
CA VAL A 616 31.42 -18.24 -4.98
C VAL A 616 29.96 -18.12 -4.55
N GLY A 617 29.73 -18.18 -3.24
CA GLY A 617 28.42 -18.07 -2.60
C GLY A 617 27.83 -16.67 -2.54
N VAL A 618 26.56 -16.62 -2.14
CA VAL A 618 25.80 -15.41 -1.91
C VAL A 618 25.17 -15.45 -0.51
N GLN A 619 25.56 -14.51 0.35
CA GLN A 619 24.88 -14.24 1.62
C GLN A 619 24.08 -12.94 1.59
N ALA A 620 24.43 -12.02 0.68
CA ALA A 620 23.72 -10.77 0.53
C ALA A 620 22.37 -10.98 -0.14
N THR A 621 21.32 -10.40 0.42
CA THR A 621 20.02 -10.39 -0.25
C THR A 621 20.09 -9.67 -1.60
N PRO A 622 19.66 -10.31 -2.71
CA PRO A 622 19.62 -9.68 -4.02
C PRO A 622 18.66 -8.48 -4.10
N LEU A 623 18.85 -7.64 -5.11
CA LEU A 623 17.92 -6.57 -5.47
C LEU A 623 17.37 -6.82 -6.87
N VAL A 624 16.06 -6.70 -7.03
CA VAL A 624 15.43 -6.68 -8.35
C VAL A 624 14.85 -5.30 -8.63
N ARG A 625 15.27 -4.70 -9.73
CA ARG A 625 14.92 -3.32 -10.05
C ARG A 625 15.14 -3.00 -11.53
N ASP A 626 14.23 -2.22 -12.11
CA ASP A 626 14.30 -1.71 -13.48
C ASP A 626 14.61 -2.81 -14.53
N GLY A 627 14.05 -4.01 -14.34
CA GLY A 627 14.25 -5.17 -15.21
C GLY A 627 15.58 -5.91 -15.00
N VAL A 628 16.30 -5.61 -13.92
CA VAL A 628 17.64 -6.14 -13.63
C VAL A 628 17.64 -6.82 -12.25
N LEU A 629 18.34 -7.95 -12.16
CA LEU A 629 18.68 -8.64 -10.92
C LEU A 629 20.13 -8.30 -10.54
N TYR A 630 20.33 -7.66 -9.40
CA TYR A 630 21.64 -7.32 -8.84
C TYR A 630 21.99 -8.26 -7.69
N VAL A 631 23.18 -8.85 -7.73
CA VAL A 631 23.64 -9.85 -6.76
C VAL A 631 25.05 -9.50 -6.31
N ALA A 632 25.27 -9.48 -4.99
CA ALA A 632 26.59 -9.32 -4.40
C ALA A 632 27.07 -10.67 -3.84
N PHE A 633 28.25 -11.08 -4.26
CA PHE A 633 28.88 -12.36 -3.92
C PHE A 633 29.86 -12.19 -2.77
N MET A 634 30.12 -13.30 -2.06
CA MET A 634 30.98 -13.29 -0.86
C MET A 634 32.41 -12.84 -1.16
N ASP A 635 32.92 -13.05 -2.37
CA ASP A 635 34.25 -12.59 -2.81
C ASP A 635 34.37 -11.06 -2.98
N GLY A 636 33.30 -10.32 -2.75
CA GLY A 636 33.27 -8.87 -2.93
C GLY A 636 32.99 -8.45 -4.38
N THR A 637 32.44 -9.32 -5.22
CA THR A 637 31.96 -8.94 -6.55
C THR A 637 30.46 -8.64 -6.56
N VAL A 638 30.05 -7.62 -7.32
CA VAL A 638 28.64 -7.33 -7.62
C VAL A 638 28.40 -7.56 -9.09
N ARG A 639 27.31 -8.26 -9.43
CA ARG A 639 26.95 -8.62 -10.80
C ARG A 639 25.50 -8.23 -11.08
N ALA A 640 25.24 -7.83 -12.32
CA ALA A 640 23.89 -7.53 -12.79
C ALA A 640 23.46 -8.50 -13.88
N PHE A 641 22.21 -8.97 -13.80
CA PHE A 641 21.60 -9.88 -14.76
C PHE A 641 20.33 -9.26 -15.34
N ARG A 642 20.20 -9.26 -16.67
CA ARG A 642 19.03 -8.70 -17.37
C ARG A 642 18.57 -9.62 -18.49
N GLU A 643 17.35 -9.43 -18.96
CA GLU A 643 16.87 -10.12 -20.16
C GLU A 643 17.68 -9.68 -21.40
N ASN A 644 18.16 -10.66 -22.15
CA ASN A 644 18.91 -10.48 -23.40
C ASN A 644 18.03 -10.00 -24.55
#